data_AF-A0A660Z8M2-F1
#
_entry.id   AF-A0A660Z8M2-F1
#
_cell.length_a   1.000
_cell.length_b   1.000
_cell.length_c   1.000
_cell.angle_alpha   90.00
_cell.angle_beta   90.00
_cell.angle_gamma   90.00
#
_symmetry.space_group_name_H-M   'P 1'
#
loop_
_entity.id
_entity.type
_entity.pdbx_description
1 polymer ?
#
loop_
_entity_poly.entity_id
_entity_poly.type
_entity_poly.pdbx_seq_one_letter_code
_entity_poly.pdbx_strand_id
1 'polypeptide(L)'
;MSRKVFAITLLLALFSGLAAYEVGDTLSLRLINFRLMLERDATPRSAIIRAKGQDSYIVTIMSDRAFVSSFLNVNDTLFASTITPEGYTPLYLYSRVPGGRWMKNTGPSGSDPDNTMSIYAMALSTDLFFNKKLMYIATSKGVLRTGTSWNSFYQIFGDTVNPWPCYDIWGNEFTNDSLLGGKVLYVGTQWGVYRLTSRGPGYNTPADTVRIGDLSGPVYAIATPPGDTSVILAGTDRGLFEWDGTSWSHVEEISGTVTRIKFIGTTAFICTDNGLYHGEDASSITKTLDGNQVTDVIYVNDNYYATVLGGGVQVSPDLEEWTPLNNGITVFSSFGSLNGRAIVTLSDGTLYYGCDIGTFKLSPGDTLWMYSPDGMGTLVGDEQVTALFNSYENPDPEDSLTILGKILATYDIPRDSLYDCDGDPRILIVISPLIVSTNITDLGATPVYGYFDPVDEDTVGGGNKHEMFVINPKEFADFTSDLIKSYMAYLTARYVAWSLDTKEDQTILTGLAMILAYKAGFDVQNGFTSGNQYATQPQCQFLNIPLYSYTVAWAYSPIAREHDRERMFLWFEYLRERFGDDFIKDVLFSRWNGIARIEKDIEDAGSTFLDVWQDWAIANILDDPDLAEGQYGYTDIDFTIDPSIFVPVPQEAGTDKTIDAYSYLVYKYEPLSDTTNNNFFVFNGLDSHIIVDGADTLSGFALYMIDIDTVDGNTTITSLTPDNLNRVKAEKNEPSTVLILNKKNTYSIYVTSKDVEPPMLTGFYTLQNPLLNTCADVYITAGEKIFYD
;
A
#
# COMPACT_ATOMS: atom_id res chain seq x y z
N MET A 1 -47.07 -22.33 8.14
CA MET A 1 -46.43 -22.10 6.82
C MET A 1 -46.55 -23.38 5.99
N SER A 2 -47.19 -23.31 4.82
CA SER A 2 -47.44 -24.50 3.99
C SER A 2 -46.19 -24.85 3.14
N ARG A 3 -46.01 -26.14 2.83
CA ARG A 3 -44.91 -26.68 2.00
C ARG A 3 -44.71 -25.95 0.65
N LYS A 4 -45.69 -25.18 0.17
CA LYS A 4 -45.57 -24.35 -1.03
C LYS A 4 -44.69 -23.11 -0.82
N VAL A 5 -44.65 -22.53 0.39
CA VAL A 5 -43.77 -21.40 0.71
C VAL A 5 -42.31 -21.86 0.76
N PHE A 6 -42.05 -23.03 1.36
CA PHE A 6 -40.70 -23.61 1.41
C PHE A 6 -40.16 -24.00 0.03
N ALA A 7 -41.02 -24.49 -0.87
CA ALA A 7 -40.65 -24.79 -2.25
C ALA A 7 -40.39 -23.54 -3.10
N ILE A 8 -41.07 -22.42 -2.83
CA ILE A 8 -40.81 -21.13 -3.51
C ILE A 8 -39.52 -20.48 -2.98
N THR A 9 -39.22 -20.60 -1.68
CA THR A 9 -37.94 -20.15 -1.11
C THR A 9 -36.76 -20.99 -1.62
N LEU A 10 -36.97 -22.31 -1.82
CA LEU A 10 -35.94 -23.19 -2.39
C LEU A 10 -35.77 -23.00 -3.91
N LEU A 11 -36.85 -22.69 -4.66
CA LEU A 11 -36.73 -22.33 -6.08
C LEU A 11 -36.10 -20.96 -6.30
N LEU A 12 -36.34 -19.97 -5.42
CA LEU A 12 -35.66 -18.68 -5.45
C LEU A 12 -34.17 -18.81 -5.09
N ALA A 13 -33.80 -19.76 -4.23
CA ALA A 13 -32.40 -20.07 -3.93
C ALA A 13 -31.69 -20.90 -5.02
N LEU A 14 -32.45 -21.49 -5.97
CA LEU A 14 -31.92 -22.26 -7.10
C LEU A 14 -31.87 -21.45 -8.42
N PHE A 15 -32.40 -20.22 -8.42
CA PHE A 15 -32.40 -19.30 -9.56
C PHE A 15 -31.90 -17.89 -9.22
N SER A 16 -31.40 -17.65 -8.02
CA SER A 16 -30.63 -16.45 -7.74
C SER A 16 -29.25 -16.62 -8.37
N GLY A 17 -29.02 -16.02 -9.54
CA GLY A 17 -27.76 -15.30 -9.67
C GLY A 17 -27.66 -14.41 -8.43
N LEU A 18 -26.61 -14.59 -7.63
CA LEU A 18 -26.43 -13.82 -6.40
C LEU A 18 -26.51 -12.33 -6.79
N ALA A 19 -27.34 -11.57 -6.09
CA ALA A 19 -27.61 -10.19 -6.48
C ALA A 19 -26.31 -9.39 -6.47
N ALA A 20 -26.06 -8.64 -7.54
CA ALA A 20 -24.95 -7.71 -7.65
C ALA A 20 -24.91 -6.76 -6.44
N TYR A 21 -23.74 -6.52 -5.88
CA TYR A 21 -23.56 -5.63 -4.74
C TYR A 21 -23.93 -4.18 -5.07
N GLU A 22 -24.36 -3.43 -4.07
CA GLU A 22 -24.60 -1.99 -4.14
C GLU A 22 -23.61 -1.21 -3.27
N VAL A 23 -23.42 0.07 -3.57
CA VAL A 23 -22.55 0.94 -2.76
C VAL A 23 -23.10 1.03 -1.33
N GLY A 24 -22.24 0.74 -0.36
CA GLY A 24 -22.60 0.63 1.05
C GLY A 24 -22.77 -0.82 1.55
N ASP A 25 -22.86 -1.81 0.64
CA ASP A 25 -22.88 -3.21 1.04
C ASP A 25 -21.56 -3.62 1.72
N THR A 26 -21.67 -4.51 2.70
CA THR A 26 -20.53 -4.96 3.51
C THR A 26 -20.09 -6.37 3.17
N LEU A 27 -18.79 -6.60 3.12
CA LEU A 27 -18.15 -7.89 2.87
C LEU A 27 -17.28 -8.32 4.05
N SER A 28 -16.87 -9.59 4.04
CA SER A 28 -15.93 -10.16 5.00
C SER A 28 -14.80 -10.83 4.24
N LEU A 29 -13.62 -10.20 4.23
CA LEU A 29 -12.50 -10.59 3.38
C LEU A 29 -11.28 -10.96 4.23
N ARG A 30 -10.55 -11.98 3.81
CA ARG A 30 -9.25 -12.36 4.38
C ARG A 30 -8.16 -11.89 3.42
N LEU A 31 -7.10 -11.28 3.96
CA LEU A 31 -5.96 -10.81 3.19
C LEU A 31 -4.70 -11.59 3.54
N ILE A 32 -3.67 -11.45 2.72
CA ILE A 32 -2.35 -12.02 2.96
C ILE A 32 -1.50 -11.04 3.79
N ASN A 33 -0.88 -11.56 4.84
CA ASN A 33 0.15 -10.88 5.60
C ASN A 33 1.54 -11.30 5.08
N PHE A 34 2.31 -10.32 4.65
CA PHE A 34 3.66 -10.48 4.11
C PHE A 34 4.69 -10.50 5.24
N ARG A 35 4.72 -11.63 5.97
CA ARG A 35 5.65 -11.91 7.08
C ARG A 35 6.76 -12.87 6.62
N LEU A 36 7.63 -13.31 7.55
CA LEU A 36 8.69 -14.29 7.26
C LEU A 36 8.14 -15.61 6.70
N MET A 37 6.90 -15.92 7.04
CA MET A 37 6.10 -16.91 6.36
C MET A 37 4.82 -16.21 5.91
N LEU A 38 4.42 -16.40 4.65
CA LEU A 38 3.14 -15.88 4.18
C LEU A 38 2.02 -16.49 5.01
N GLU A 39 1.20 -15.62 5.60
CA GLU A 39 0.11 -16.01 6.48
C GLU A 39 -1.15 -15.29 6.06
N ARG A 40 -2.21 -16.03 5.74
CA ARG A 40 -3.53 -15.44 5.57
C ARG A 40 -4.04 -14.93 6.91
N ASP A 41 -4.81 -13.86 6.91
CA ASP A 41 -5.51 -13.38 8.09
C ASP A 41 -6.34 -14.51 8.72
N ALA A 42 -6.08 -14.78 10.00
CA ALA A 42 -6.84 -15.78 10.77
C ALA A 42 -8.30 -15.36 11.00
N THR A 43 -8.55 -14.06 11.03
CA THR A 43 -9.90 -13.47 11.19
C THR A 43 -10.19 -12.57 10.00
N PRO A 44 -11.27 -12.81 9.24
CA PRO A 44 -11.70 -11.92 8.17
C PRO A 44 -11.88 -10.48 8.67
N ARG A 45 -11.53 -9.53 7.81
CA ARG A 45 -11.74 -8.09 8.03
C ARG A 45 -13.05 -7.67 7.36
N SER A 46 -13.79 -6.79 8.04
CA SER A 46 -14.97 -6.16 7.43
C SER A 46 -14.52 -5.24 6.29
N ALA A 47 -15.22 -5.28 5.17
CA ALA A 47 -14.99 -4.42 4.03
C ALA A 47 -16.31 -3.78 3.57
N ILE A 48 -16.22 -2.74 2.76
CA ILE A 48 -17.38 -2.01 2.23
C ILE A 48 -17.20 -1.70 0.75
N ILE A 49 -18.27 -1.86 -0.03
CA ILE A 49 -18.34 -1.43 -1.43
C ILE A 49 -18.45 0.10 -1.47
N ARG A 50 -17.49 0.74 -2.11
CA ARG A 50 -17.38 2.21 -2.20
C ARG A 50 -17.71 2.74 -3.59
N ALA A 51 -17.49 1.94 -4.62
CA ALA A 51 -17.89 2.26 -5.98
C ALA A 51 -18.25 0.97 -6.73
N LYS A 52 -19.15 1.11 -7.70
CA LYS A 52 -19.63 0.04 -8.58
C LYS A 52 -19.45 0.50 -10.02
N GLY A 53 -18.67 -0.26 -10.78
CA GLY A 53 -18.36 0.01 -12.17
C GLY A 53 -19.01 -0.97 -13.12
N GLN A 54 -18.57 -0.92 -14.37
CA GLN A 54 -18.94 -1.91 -15.36
C GLN A 54 -18.25 -3.25 -15.07
N ASP A 55 -16.95 -3.20 -14.77
CA ASP A 55 -16.08 -4.38 -14.66
C ASP A 55 -15.52 -4.60 -13.25
N SER A 56 -15.75 -3.68 -12.32
CA SER A 56 -15.21 -3.78 -10.98
C SER A 56 -16.13 -3.24 -9.88
N TYR A 57 -15.81 -3.65 -8.65
CA TYR A 57 -16.19 -2.95 -7.43
C TYR A 57 -14.93 -2.40 -6.78
N ILE A 58 -14.98 -1.15 -6.29
CA ILE A 58 -13.93 -0.63 -5.41
C ILE A 58 -14.34 -0.92 -3.97
N VAL A 59 -13.48 -1.65 -3.27
CA VAL A 59 -13.72 -2.10 -1.91
C VAL A 59 -12.67 -1.50 -0.98
N THR A 60 -13.06 -1.04 0.20
CA THR A 60 -12.10 -0.62 1.23
C THR A 60 -12.24 -1.49 2.47
N ILE A 61 -11.10 -1.89 3.02
CA ILE A 61 -11.05 -2.65 4.28
C ILE A 61 -11.27 -1.71 5.46
N MET A 62 -12.32 -1.96 6.22
CA MET A 62 -12.64 -1.24 7.45
C MET A 62 -11.62 -1.60 8.52
N SER A 63 -10.67 -0.69 8.75
CA SER A 63 -9.62 -0.77 9.76
C SER A 63 -9.53 0.57 10.52
N ASP A 64 -8.86 0.58 11.68
CA ASP A 64 -8.59 1.74 12.56
C ASP A 64 -9.53 2.94 12.40
N ARG A 65 -10.69 2.87 13.06
CA ARG A 65 -11.69 3.94 13.04
C ARG A 65 -11.27 5.12 13.93
N ALA A 66 -11.52 6.33 13.47
CA ALA A 66 -11.32 7.55 14.25
C ALA A 66 -12.66 8.09 14.78
N PHE A 67 -12.84 8.03 16.09
CA PHE A 67 -14.05 8.50 16.76
C PHE A 67 -13.91 9.99 17.10
N VAL A 68 -14.30 10.87 16.19
CA VAL A 68 -14.12 12.32 16.31
C VAL A 68 -15.01 12.89 17.41
N SER A 69 -14.46 13.62 18.38
CA SER A 69 -15.22 14.14 19.52
C SER A 69 -15.52 15.63 19.43
N SER A 70 -14.59 16.42 18.90
CA SER A 70 -14.71 17.87 18.80
C SER A 70 -13.81 18.40 17.70
N PHE A 71 -14.15 19.59 17.22
CA PHE A 71 -13.35 20.37 16.28
C PHE A 71 -12.95 21.70 16.88
N LEU A 72 -11.84 22.22 16.38
CA LEU A 72 -11.38 23.57 16.65
C LEU A 72 -10.85 24.18 15.36
N ASN A 73 -11.45 25.28 14.91
CA ASN A 73 -10.99 26.04 13.74
C ASN A 73 -10.12 27.23 14.19
N VAL A 74 -8.89 27.30 13.67
CA VAL A 74 -7.96 28.41 13.86
C VAL A 74 -7.51 28.92 12.49
N ASN A 75 -8.15 29.97 11.98
CA ASN A 75 -7.84 30.55 10.66
C ASN A 75 -7.80 29.48 9.55
N ASP A 76 -8.84 28.66 9.47
CA ASP A 76 -9.02 27.52 8.56
C ASP A 76 -8.04 26.36 8.73
N THR A 77 -7.18 26.43 9.75
CA THR A 77 -6.50 25.23 10.27
C THR A 77 -7.44 24.51 11.22
N LEU A 78 -7.86 23.31 10.85
CA LEU A 78 -8.73 22.49 11.67
C LEU A 78 -7.92 21.59 12.58
N PHE A 79 -8.38 21.46 13.82
CA PHE A 79 -7.99 20.41 14.72
C PHE A 79 -9.19 19.54 15.03
N ALA A 80 -8.96 18.23 15.10
CA ALA A 80 -9.99 17.26 15.43
C ALA A 80 -9.47 16.37 16.55
N SER A 81 -10.19 16.34 17.66
CA SER A 81 -9.90 15.42 18.77
C SER A 81 -10.63 14.09 18.57
N THR A 82 -10.06 13.02 19.13
CA THR A 82 -10.70 11.70 19.12
C THR A 82 -10.88 11.13 20.52
N ILE A 83 -11.97 10.40 20.71
CA ILE A 83 -12.14 9.49 21.86
C ILE A 83 -11.57 8.11 21.53
N THR A 84 -11.14 7.41 22.57
CA THR A 84 -10.59 6.06 22.48
C THR A 84 -11.55 5.10 23.16
N PRO A 85 -12.39 4.35 22.42
CA PRO A 85 -13.22 3.31 23.00
C PRO A 85 -12.37 2.19 23.61
N GLU A 86 -12.96 1.43 24.52
CA GLU A 86 -12.30 0.26 25.12
C GLU A 86 -11.86 -0.73 24.03
N GLY A 87 -10.59 -1.17 24.09
CA GLY A 87 -10.00 -2.09 23.11
C GLY A 87 -9.51 -1.43 21.80
N TYR A 88 -9.62 -0.11 21.65
CA TYR A 88 -9.10 0.62 20.50
C TYR A 88 -7.76 1.29 20.81
N THR A 89 -6.94 1.48 19.77
CA THR A 89 -5.69 2.27 19.90
C THR A 89 -6.02 3.76 19.89
N PRO A 90 -5.51 4.55 20.86
CA PRO A 90 -5.72 5.99 20.83
C PRO A 90 -5.13 6.66 19.60
N LEU A 91 -5.93 7.54 19.02
CA LEU A 91 -5.52 8.37 17.88
C LEU A 91 -5.19 9.82 18.29
N TYR A 92 -5.64 10.24 19.48
CA TYR A 92 -5.41 11.54 20.11
C TYR A 92 -5.98 12.74 19.36
N LEU A 93 -5.15 13.42 18.56
CA LEU A 93 -5.41 14.73 17.97
C LEU A 93 -4.91 14.74 16.53
N TYR A 94 -5.69 15.32 15.64
CA TYR A 94 -5.31 15.54 14.25
C TYR A 94 -5.35 17.02 13.91
N SER A 95 -4.49 17.44 12.99
CA SER A 95 -4.49 18.78 12.43
C SER A 95 -4.55 18.74 10.92
N ARG A 96 -5.31 19.65 10.32
CA ARG A 96 -5.39 19.86 8.88
C ARG A 96 -5.19 21.34 8.59
N VAL A 97 -4.15 21.65 7.81
CA VAL A 97 -3.93 23.00 7.26
C VAL A 97 -4.83 23.23 6.04
N PRO A 98 -5.12 24.49 5.66
CA PRO A 98 -5.88 24.78 4.44
C PRO A 98 -5.29 24.09 3.21
N GLY A 99 -6.13 23.37 2.46
CA GLY A 99 -5.71 22.58 1.28
C GLY A 99 -4.90 21.31 1.58
N GLY A 100 -4.59 21.03 2.85
CA GLY A 100 -3.83 19.85 3.25
C GLY A 100 -4.68 18.62 3.59
N ARG A 101 -3.99 17.52 3.87
CA ARG A 101 -4.53 16.29 4.47
C ARG A 101 -4.52 16.38 5.99
N TRP A 102 -5.28 15.53 6.68
CA TRP A 102 -5.18 15.39 8.13
C TRP A 102 -3.83 14.77 8.51
N MET A 103 -3.22 15.30 9.57
CA MET A 103 -1.96 14.80 10.10
C MET A 103 -2.15 14.45 11.57
N LYS A 104 -1.78 13.21 11.94
CA LYS A 104 -1.79 12.75 13.32
C LYS A 104 -0.76 13.52 14.14
N ASN A 105 -1.18 14.07 15.27
CA ASN A 105 -0.29 14.67 16.25
C ASN A 105 -0.06 13.65 17.38
N THR A 106 1.14 13.09 17.41
CA THR A 106 1.54 12.11 18.44
C THR A 106 2.00 12.75 19.74
N GLY A 107 2.14 14.08 19.80
CA GLY A 107 2.62 14.77 21.00
C GLY A 107 1.83 14.43 22.29
N PRO A 108 0.50 14.24 22.26
CA PRO A 108 -0.25 13.83 23.46
C PRO A 108 0.14 12.44 23.99
N SER A 109 0.69 11.53 23.17
CA SER A 109 1.05 10.18 23.62
C SER A 109 2.15 10.19 24.69
N GLY A 110 3.01 11.22 24.70
CA GLY A 110 4.00 11.41 25.76
C GLY A 110 3.39 11.65 27.14
N SER A 111 2.12 12.06 27.20
CA SER A 111 1.33 12.23 28.43
C SER A 111 0.34 11.08 28.67
N ASP A 112 0.44 9.99 27.91
CA ASP A 112 -0.48 8.85 27.98
C ASP A 112 0.28 7.50 27.92
N PRO A 113 1.01 7.13 28.98
CA PRO A 113 1.96 6.00 28.93
C PRO A 113 1.31 4.63 28.73
N ASP A 114 0.01 4.49 29.01
CA ASP A 114 -0.74 3.23 28.84
C ASP A 114 -1.58 3.18 27.54
N ASN A 115 -1.53 4.25 26.72
CA ASN A 115 -2.33 4.38 25.51
C ASN A 115 -3.84 4.18 25.74
N THR A 116 -4.45 4.92 26.66
CA THR A 116 -5.90 4.85 26.95
C THR A 116 -6.61 6.21 26.93
N MET A 117 -5.88 7.30 26.73
CA MET A 117 -6.44 8.64 26.84
C MET A 117 -7.44 8.94 25.71
N SER A 118 -8.58 9.50 26.11
CA SER A 118 -9.57 10.11 25.21
C SER A 118 -9.45 11.62 25.27
N ILE A 119 -9.63 12.30 24.15
CA ILE A 119 -9.70 13.77 24.09
C ILE A 119 -11.15 14.16 23.82
N TYR A 120 -11.74 14.97 24.69
CA TYR A 120 -13.17 15.31 24.63
C TYR A 120 -13.42 16.70 24.03
N ALA A 121 -12.65 17.70 24.45
CA ALA A 121 -12.87 19.09 24.05
C ALA A 121 -11.55 19.87 23.98
N MET A 122 -11.58 20.99 23.26
CA MET A 122 -10.43 21.88 23.07
C MET A 122 -10.85 23.33 23.23
N ALA A 123 -10.00 24.13 23.87
CA ALA A 123 -10.15 25.58 24.00
C ALA A 123 -8.88 26.30 23.53
N LEU A 124 -9.04 27.57 23.14
CA LEU A 124 -7.94 28.41 22.67
C LEU A 124 -7.57 29.52 23.66
N SER A 125 -6.30 29.86 23.63
CA SER A 125 -5.77 31.08 24.21
C SER A 125 -4.82 31.75 23.21
N THR A 126 -4.59 33.05 23.41
CA THR A 126 -3.52 33.77 22.72
C THR A 126 -2.42 34.04 23.73
N ASP A 127 -1.20 33.66 23.42
CA ASP A 127 -0.03 34.15 24.13
C ASP A 127 0.35 35.54 23.60
N LEU A 128 0.23 36.54 24.46
CA LEU A 128 0.50 37.94 24.14
C LEU A 128 1.98 38.22 23.91
N PHE A 129 2.89 37.39 24.45
CA PHE A 129 4.33 37.63 24.30
C PHE A 129 4.84 37.17 22.94
N PHE A 130 4.56 35.92 22.56
CA PHE A 130 4.97 35.38 21.25
C PHE A 130 3.96 35.66 20.13
N ASN A 131 2.80 36.24 20.45
CA ASN A 131 1.66 36.41 19.54
C ASN A 131 1.27 35.09 18.85
N LYS A 132 1.14 34.02 19.63
CA LYS A 132 0.84 32.66 19.16
C LYS A 132 -0.43 32.13 19.81
N LYS A 133 -1.11 31.21 19.13
CA LYS A 133 -2.23 30.47 19.71
C LYS A 133 -1.71 29.28 20.53
N LEU A 134 -2.35 29.03 21.66
CA LEU A 134 -2.14 27.88 22.51
C LEU A 134 -3.45 27.09 22.61
N MET A 135 -3.35 25.76 22.59
CA MET A 135 -4.47 24.87 22.82
C MET A 135 -4.49 24.39 24.26
N TYR A 136 -5.68 24.34 24.84
CA TYR A 136 -5.99 23.62 26.06
C TYR A 136 -6.94 22.49 25.74
N ILE A 137 -6.71 21.32 26.32
CA ILE A 137 -7.32 20.09 25.85
C ILE A 137 -7.84 19.32 27.05
N ALA A 138 -9.16 19.08 27.08
CA ALA A 138 -9.82 18.28 28.10
C ALA A 138 -9.74 16.79 27.72
N THR A 139 -9.24 15.96 28.63
CA THR A 139 -8.99 14.54 28.38
C THR A 139 -9.56 13.65 29.50
N SER A 140 -9.59 12.34 29.26
CA SER A 140 -9.91 11.35 30.31
C SER A 140 -8.91 11.31 31.45
N LYS A 141 -7.78 12.02 31.34
CA LYS A 141 -6.68 12.05 32.31
C LYS A 141 -6.39 13.45 32.85
N GLY A 142 -7.21 14.44 32.55
CA GLY A 142 -7.05 15.80 33.04
C GLY A 142 -7.03 16.83 31.92
N VAL A 143 -6.22 17.88 32.07
CA VAL A 143 -6.07 18.94 31.06
C VAL A 143 -4.63 19.00 30.58
N LEU A 144 -4.46 18.93 29.26
CA LEU A 144 -3.21 19.21 28.57
C LEU A 144 -3.20 20.62 28.00
N ARG A 145 -2.01 21.18 27.85
CA ARG A 145 -1.76 22.44 27.15
C ARG A 145 -0.66 22.27 26.12
N THR A 146 -0.79 22.89 24.95
CA THR A 146 0.32 22.96 23.99
C THR A 146 1.41 23.91 24.47
N GLY A 147 2.67 23.61 24.15
CA GLY A 147 3.79 24.52 24.30
C GLY A 147 3.79 25.63 23.24
N THR A 148 4.96 26.25 23.04
CA THR A 148 5.17 27.24 21.97
C THR A 148 5.17 26.61 20.55
N SER A 149 5.10 25.28 20.48
CA SER A 149 4.81 24.48 19.29
C SER A 149 3.58 23.61 19.54
N TRP A 150 2.79 23.35 18.50
CA TRP A 150 1.61 22.48 18.55
C TRP A 150 1.93 21.00 18.80
N ASN A 151 3.21 20.61 18.80
CA ASN A 151 3.65 19.23 19.01
C ASN A 151 4.15 18.96 20.44
N SER A 152 4.23 20.01 21.26
CA SER A 152 4.69 19.91 22.65
C SER A 152 3.50 19.98 23.58
N PHE A 153 3.33 19.02 24.47
CA PHE A 153 2.18 18.94 25.38
C PHE A 153 2.63 18.86 26.83
N TYR A 154 1.91 19.57 27.69
CA TYR A 154 2.17 19.63 29.12
C TYR A 154 0.88 19.36 29.89
N GLN A 155 0.93 18.40 30.82
CA GLN A 155 -0.12 18.19 31.80
C GLN A 155 -0.17 19.37 32.76
N ILE A 156 -1.31 20.06 32.83
CA ILE A 156 -1.50 21.21 33.73
C ILE A 156 -2.52 20.94 34.83
N PHE A 157 -3.33 19.88 34.72
CA PHE A 157 -4.30 19.50 35.75
C PHE A 157 -4.60 18.00 35.64
N GLY A 158 -4.77 17.30 36.76
CA GLY A 158 -4.84 15.83 36.79
C GLY A 158 -3.47 15.17 36.61
N ASP A 159 -3.41 13.85 36.73
CA ASP A 159 -2.22 13.06 36.45
C ASP A 159 -2.57 11.70 35.81
N THR A 160 -1.56 10.99 35.31
CA THR A 160 -1.75 9.71 34.59
C THR A 160 -1.90 8.50 35.50
N VAL A 161 -1.63 8.63 36.80
CA VAL A 161 -1.65 7.54 37.79
C VAL A 161 -3.01 7.45 38.47
N ASN A 162 -3.58 8.60 38.81
CA ASN A 162 -4.94 8.79 39.29
C ASN A 162 -5.63 9.74 38.30
N PRO A 163 -6.25 9.20 37.22
CA PRO A 163 -6.83 10.02 36.18
C PRO A 163 -7.96 10.88 36.72
N TRP A 164 -8.01 12.14 36.26
CA TRP A 164 -9.06 13.11 36.58
C TRP A 164 -9.81 13.48 35.30
N PRO A 165 -10.87 12.74 34.93
CA PRO A 165 -11.57 12.99 33.68
C PRO A 165 -12.14 14.41 33.61
N CYS A 166 -11.77 15.12 32.55
CA CYS A 166 -12.23 16.46 32.21
C CYS A 166 -12.99 16.35 30.89
N TYR A 167 -14.31 16.50 30.92
CA TYR A 167 -15.17 16.25 29.75
C TYR A 167 -15.32 17.46 28.85
N ASP A 168 -15.21 18.67 29.41
CA ASP A 168 -15.27 19.91 28.64
C ASP A 168 -14.40 21.01 29.23
N ILE A 169 -14.00 21.96 28.39
CA ILE A 169 -13.13 23.07 28.76
C ILE A 169 -13.54 24.36 28.04
N TRP A 170 -13.67 25.43 28.81
CA TRP A 170 -14.00 26.76 28.31
C TRP A 170 -12.97 27.79 28.74
N GLY A 171 -12.53 28.63 27.80
CA GLY A 171 -11.56 29.69 28.07
C GLY A 171 -12.24 31.01 28.39
N ASN A 172 -11.84 31.67 29.48
CA ASN A 172 -12.29 33.02 29.79
C ASN A 172 -11.76 34.00 28.74
N GLU A 173 -12.65 34.63 27.98
CA GLU A 173 -12.31 35.49 26.83
C GLU A 173 -11.48 36.73 27.19
N PHE A 174 -11.58 37.22 28.44
CA PHE A 174 -10.87 38.41 28.92
C PHE A 174 -9.45 38.13 29.40
N THR A 175 -9.06 36.86 29.46
CA THR A 175 -7.73 36.45 29.91
C THR A 175 -6.95 35.79 28.77
N ASN A 176 -5.65 36.01 28.75
CA ASN A 176 -4.73 35.50 27.74
C ASN A 176 -3.44 35.07 28.43
N ASP A 177 -2.70 34.17 27.81
CA ASP A 177 -1.38 33.77 28.31
C ASP A 177 -0.35 34.88 28.08
N SER A 178 0.64 34.95 28.97
CA SER A 178 1.82 35.80 28.83
C SER A 178 2.99 35.19 29.60
N LEU A 179 4.20 35.74 29.53
CA LEU A 179 5.36 35.19 30.26
C LEU A 179 5.16 35.05 31.77
N LEU A 180 4.41 35.97 32.39
CA LEU A 180 4.23 36.04 33.85
C LEU A 180 2.76 35.90 34.30
N GLY A 181 1.82 35.81 33.36
CA GLY A 181 0.38 35.73 33.60
C GLY A 181 -0.25 34.57 32.82
N GLY A 182 -1.42 34.13 33.29
CA GLY A 182 -2.08 32.94 32.77
C GLY A 182 -3.46 33.18 32.18
N LYS A 183 -3.90 32.20 31.41
CA LYS A 183 -5.28 32.01 31.00
C LYS A 183 -6.11 31.46 32.15
N VAL A 184 -7.30 32.02 32.34
CA VAL A 184 -8.34 31.43 33.18
C VAL A 184 -9.19 30.50 32.32
N LEU A 185 -9.37 29.28 32.82
CA LEU A 185 -10.16 28.22 32.19
C LEU A 185 -11.21 27.72 33.17
N TYR A 186 -12.35 27.33 32.65
CA TYR A 186 -13.38 26.60 33.38
C TYR A 186 -13.42 25.18 32.82
N VAL A 187 -13.40 24.19 33.70
CA VAL A 187 -13.30 22.78 33.33
C VAL A 187 -14.42 22.00 33.98
N GLY A 188 -15.19 21.30 33.15
CA GLY A 188 -16.18 20.32 33.59
C GLY A 188 -15.49 18.98 33.83
N THR A 189 -15.63 18.44 35.04
CA THR A 189 -14.97 17.19 35.45
C THR A 189 -15.98 16.15 35.90
N GLN A 190 -15.52 14.93 36.20
CA GLN A 190 -16.34 13.91 36.85
C GLN A 190 -16.90 14.31 38.24
N TRP A 191 -16.34 15.35 38.88
CA TRP A 191 -16.69 15.74 40.25
C TRP A 191 -17.24 17.17 40.39
N GLY A 192 -17.50 17.86 39.29
CA GLY A 192 -18.02 19.21 39.26
C GLY A 192 -17.17 20.18 38.43
N VAL A 193 -17.34 21.47 38.71
CA VAL A 193 -16.70 22.56 37.95
C VAL A 193 -15.46 23.08 38.67
N TYR A 194 -14.38 23.27 37.91
CA TYR A 194 -13.13 23.83 38.41
C TYR A 194 -12.69 25.02 37.58
N ARG A 195 -12.20 26.07 38.27
CA ARG A 195 -11.44 27.17 37.67
C ARG A 195 -9.97 26.80 37.70
N LEU A 196 -9.33 26.77 36.55
CA LEU A 196 -7.89 26.65 36.41
C LEU A 196 -7.30 27.99 36.01
N THR A 197 -6.18 28.36 36.63
CA THR A 197 -5.36 29.50 36.19
C THR A 197 -4.02 28.95 35.73
N SER A 198 -3.75 29.01 34.42
CA SER A 198 -2.46 28.57 33.89
C SER A 198 -1.33 29.45 34.44
N ARG A 199 -0.11 28.92 34.43
CA ARG A 199 1.09 29.75 34.50
C ARG A 199 1.65 29.77 33.08
N GLY A 200 2.11 30.95 32.63
CA GLY A 200 2.44 31.28 31.24
C GLY A 200 3.21 30.22 30.42
N PRO A 201 3.39 30.43 29.10
CA PRO A 201 3.76 29.36 28.18
C PRO A 201 5.13 28.73 28.42
N GLY A 202 6.02 29.39 29.17
CA GLY A 202 7.36 28.93 29.52
C GLY A 202 7.45 27.98 30.72
N TYR A 203 6.32 27.61 31.35
CA TYR A 203 6.30 26.74 32.52
C TYR A 203 5.55 25.42 32.26
N ASN A 204 6.14 24.31 32.73
CA ASN A 204 5.54 22.97 32.75
C ASN A 204 4.95 22.67 34.14
N THR A 205 4.36 23.67 34.78
CA THR A 205 3.84 23.57 36.15
C THR A 205 2.32 23.37 36.14
N PRO A 206 1.77 22.64 37.13
CA PRO A 206 0.33 22.55 37.33
C PRO A 206 -0.34 23.92 37.45
N ALA A 207 -1.58 24.01 36.98
CA ALA A 207 -2.42 25.20 37.09
C ALA A 207 -2.92 25.39 38.52
N ASP A 208 -3.04 26.65 38.94
CA ASP A 208 -3.69 26.98 40.20
C ASP A 208 -5.18 26.64 40.08
N THR A 209 -5.67 25.75 40.94
CA THR A 209 -6.98 25.10 40.80
C THR A 209 -7.91 25.50 41.94
N VAL A 210 -9.14 25.89 41.60
CA VAL A 210 -10.20 26.23 42.57
C VAL A 210 -11.52 25.59 42.13
N ARG A 211 -12.15 24.82 43.02
CA ARG A 211 -13.50 24.29 42.77
C ARG A 211 -14.53 25.44 42.84
N ILE A 212 -15.47 25.47 41.91
CA ILE A 212 -16.54 26.49 41.85
C ILE A 212 -17.82 25.94 42.47
N GLY A 213 -18.23 26.52 43.60
CA GLY A 213 -19.43 26.11 44.33
C GLY A 213 -19.38 24.65 44.80
N ASP A 214 -20.58 24.07 44.98
CA ASP A 214 -20.78 22.75 45.54
C ASP A 214 -21.35 21.72 44.53
N LEU A 215 -21.61 22.12 43.27
CA LEU A 215 -22.13 21.24 42.21
C LEU A 215 -21.29 19.96 42.11
N SER A 216 -21.93 18.83 42.38
CA SER A 216 -21.32 17.50 42.41
C SER A 216 -21.79 16.63 41.24
N GLY A 217 -20.94 15.69 40.84
CA GLY A 217 -21.20 14.76 39.74
C GLY A 217 -20.54 15.21 38.42
N PRO A 218 -20.73 14.44 37.35
CA PRO A 218 -20.10 14.70 36.07
C PRO A 218 -20.69 15.95 35.39
N VAL A 219 -19.80 16.82 34.93
CA VAL A 219 -20.14 18.01 34.12
C VAL A 219 -19.60 17.79 32.71
N TYR A 220 -20.50 17.59 31.75
CA TYR A 220 -20.17 17.23 30.36
C TYR A 220 -20.05 18.42 29.42
N ALA A 221 -20.61 19.58 29.81
CA ALA A 221 -20.53 20.81 29.03
C ALA A 221 -20.31 22.00 29.94
N ILE A 222 -19.50 22.97 29.50
CA ILE A 222 -19.26 24.20 30.23
C ILE A 222 -19.09 25.38 29.29
N ALA A 223 -19.75 26.50 29.61
CA ALA A 223 -19.60 27.73 28.85
C ALA A 223 -19.87 28.96 29.72
N THR A 224 -19.44 30.12 29.26
CA THR A 224 -19.85 31.43 29.79
C THR A 224 -20.54 32.21 28.69
N PRO A 225 -21.61 32.97 28.99
CA PRO A 225 -22.20 33.89 28.03
C PRO A 225 -21.16 34.86 27.43
N PRO A 226 -21.25 35.19 26.13
CA PRO A 226 -20.37 36.16 25.51
C PRO A 226 -20.46 37.52 26.20
N GLY A 227 -19.31 38.07 26.60
CA GLY A 227 -19.21 39.34 27.31
C GLY A 227 -19.41 39.23 28.83
N ASP A 228 -19.80 38.08 29.38
CA ASP A 228 -20.08 37.91 30.80
C ASP A 228 -19.50 36.60 31.37
N THR A 229 -18.41 36.72 32.11
CA THR A 229 -17.76 35.59 32.80
C THR A 229 -18.16 35.46 34.27
N SER A 230 -19.10 36.29 34.75
CA SER A 230 -19.67 36.15 36.10
C SER A 230 -20.67 35.01 36.15
N VAL A 231 -21.34 34.74 35.02
CA VAL A 231 -22.22 33.61 34.81
C VAL A 231 -21.46 32.42 34.23
N ILE A 232 -21.70 31.22 34.78
CA ILE A 232 -21.16 29.96 34.23
C ILE A 232 -22.30 28.98 34.05
N LEU A 233 -22.41 28.43 32.85
CA LEU A 233 -23.36 27.37 32.52
C LEU A 233 -22.65 26.02 32.61
N ALA A 234 -23.25 25.06 33.32
CA ALA A 234 -22.73 23.72 33.50
C ALA A 234 -23.78 22.68 33.12
N GLY A 235 -23.49 21.90 32.08
CA GLY A 235 -24.32 20.79 31.62
C GLY A 235 -23.98 19.49 32.34
N THR A 236 -25.00 18.80 32.85
CA THR A 236 -24.85 17.56 33.63
C THR A 236 -25.81 16.47 33.15
N ASP A 237 -25.73 15.27 33.74
CA ASP A 237 -26.75 14.21 33.62
C ASP A 237 -28.10 14.57 34.24
N ARG A 238 -28.16 15.67 35.00
CA ARG A 238 -29.35 16.18 35.69
C ARG A 238 -29.91 17.46 35.05
N GLY A 239 -29.49 17.82 33.84
CA GLY A 239 -29.90 19.06 33.17
C GLY A 239 -28.85 20.16 33.27
N LEU A 240 -29.29 21.41 33.03
CA LEU A 240 -28.44 22.59 33.02
C LEU A 240 -28.43 23.28 34.40
N PHE A 241 -27.24 23.68 34.84
CA PHE A 241 -27.05 24.50 36.03
C PHE A 241 -26.38 25.82 35.66
N GLU A 242 -26.80 26.89 36.34
CA GLU A 242 -26.25 28.23 36.20
C GLU A 242 -25.58 28.67 37.51
N TRP A 243 -24.40 29.24 37.41
CA TRP A 243 -23.69 29.88 38.51
C TRP A 243 -23.84 31.39 38.41
N ASP A 244 -24.35 32.02 39.46
CA ASP A 244 -24.61 33.48 39.51
C ASP A 244 -23.45 34.31 40.11
N GLY A 245 -22.30 33.68 40.37
CA GLY A 245 -21.19 34.27 41.12
C GLY A 245 -21.10 33.78 42.57
N THR A 246 -22.18 33.20 43.11
CA THR A 246 -22.28 32.79 44.52
C THR A 246 -22.84 31.39 44.73
N SER A 247 -23.79 30.94 43.92
CA SER A 247 -24.46 29.64 44.06
C SER A 247 -24.85 29.05 42.72
N TRP A 248 -25.07 27.73 42.69
CA TRP A 248 -25.59 27.01 41.53
C TRP A 248 -27.12 26.90 41.61
N SER A 249 -27.82 27.28 40.54
CA SER A 249 -29.26 27.08 40.37
C SER A 249 -29.55 26.18 39.18
N HIS A 250 -30.55 25.30 39.32
CA HIS A 250 -31.02 24.42 38.24
C HIS A 250 -31.97 25.19 37.30
N VAL A 251 -31.83 24.97 35.99
CA VAL A 251 -32.70 25.54 34.95
C VAL A 251 -33.75 24.50 34.57
N GLU A 252 -34.92 24.58 35.20
CA GLU A 252 -35.98 23.56 35.15
C GLU A 252 -36.56 23.32 33.74
N GLU A 253 -36.45 24.30 32.85
CA GLU A 253 -36.94 24.23 31.47
C GLU A 253 -36.12 23.27 30.60
N ILE A 254 -34.89 22.96 30.99
CA ILE A 254 -33.97 22.09 30.23
C ILE A 254 -33.90 20.72 30.89
N SER A 255 -34.39 19.72 30.16
CA SER A 255 -34.33 18.32 30.59
C SER A 255 -33.42 17.48 29.72
N GLY A 256 -32.91 16.37 30.28
CA GLY A 256 -31.98 15.46 29.64
C GLY A 256 -30.53 15.69 30.04
N THR A 257 -29.64 14.82 29.60
CA THR A 257 -28.19 14.98 29.77
C THR A 257 -27.70 16.08 28.84
N VAL A 258 -27.19 17.18 29.41
CA VAL A 258 -26.61 18.27 28.62
C VAL A 258 -25.17 17.94 28.26
N THR A 259 -24.88 17.80 26.97
CA THR A 259 -23.58 17.32 26.47
C THR A 259 -22.78 18.38 25.73
N ARG A 260 -23.39 19.49 25.31
CA ARG A 260 -22.70 20.63 24.73
C ARG A 260 -23.48 21.93 24.92
N ILE A 261 -22.75 23.03 25.10
CA ILE A 261 -23.29 24.38 25.17
C ILE A 261 -22.51 25.22 24.15
N LYS A 262 -23.21 25.88 23.22
CA LYS A 262 -22.62 26.79 22.24
C LYS A 262 -23.40 28.09 22.19
N PHE A 263 -22.70 29.18 21.86
CA PHE A 263 -23.32 30.47 21.59
C PHE A 263 -23.20 30.80 20.11
N ILE A 264 -24.31 31.20 19.50
CA ILE A 264 -24.36 31.76 18.14
C ILE A 264 -24.90 33.17 18.29
N GLY A 265 -24.01 34.16 18.21
CA GLY A 265 -24.32 35.51 18.69
C GLY A 265 -24.57 35.49 20.20
N THR A 266 -25.70 36.04 20.64
CA THR A 266 -26.14 36.05 22.05
C THR A 266 -26.99 34.85 22.44
N THR A 267 -27.50 34.10 21.47
CA THR A 267 -28.38 32.95 21.71
C THR A 267 -27.56 31.74 22.17
N ALA A 268 -27.93 31.16 23.31
CA ALA A 268 -27.41 29.90 23.79
C ALA A 268 -28.09 28.74 23.06
N PHE A 269 -27.31 27.74 22.68
CA PHE A 269 -27.76 26.47 22.14
C PHE A 269 -27.26 25.35 23.05
N ILE A 270 -28.20 24.55 23.58
CA ILE A 270 -27.95 23.52 24.58
C ILE A 270 -28.30 22.16 23.98
N CYS A 271 -27.26 21.40 23.65
CA CYS A 271 -27.39 20.07 23.06
C CYS A 271 -27.59 19.03 24.16
N THR A 272 -28.66 18.23 24.04
CA THR A 272 -29.01 17.20 25.03
C THR A 272 -29.22 15.84 24.39
N ASP A 273 -29.29 14.80 25.22
CA ASP A 273 -29.71 13.45 24.80
C ASP A 273 -31.18 13.34 24.37
N ASN A 274 -31.97 14.42 24.50
CA ASN A 274 -33.39 14.44 24.20
C ASN A 274 -33.83 15.67 23.38
N GLY A 275 -32.91 16.38 22.73
CA GLY A 275 -33.20 17.48 21.81
C GLY A 275 -32.22 18.65 21.91
N LEU A 276 -32.51 19.69 21.15
CA LEU A 276 -31.76 20.94 21.12
C LEU A 276 -32.62 22.05 21.73
N TYR A 277 -32.12 22.69 22.78
CA TYR A 277 -32.76 23.88 23.34
C TYR A 277 -32.02 25.12 22.86
N HIS A 278 -32.73 26.21 22.61
CA HIS A 278 -32.14 27.50 22.26
C HIS A 278 -32.93 28.68 22.81
N GLY A 279 -32.23 29.75 23.18
CA GLY A 279 -32.83 30.97 23.74
C GLY A 279 -31.76 31.97 24.22
N GLU A 280 -32.15 33.20 24.50
CA GLU A 280 -31.25 34.19 25.10
C GLU A 280 -31.23 34.10 26.63
N ASP A 281 -32.33 33.59 27.22
CA ASP A 281 -32.51 33.40 28.65
C ASP A 281 -33.53 32.27 28.92
N ALA A 282 -33.74 31.93 30.19
CA ALA A 282 -34.70 30.90 30.60
C ALA A 282 -36.14 31.22 30.18
N SER A 283 -36.50 32.49 29.95
CA SER A 283 -37.86 32.90 29.58
C SER A 283 -38.17 32.78 28.08
N SER A 284 -37.13 32.73 27.26
CA SER A 284 -37.18 32.65 25.79
C SER A 284 -36.78 31.27 25.25
N ILE A 285 -36.50 30.31 26.13
CA ILE A 285 -35.99 29.01 25.74
C ILE A 285 -37.04 28.17 25.00
N THR A 286 -36.65 27.67 23.83
CA THR A 286 -37.46 26.83 22.97
C THR A 286 -36.73 25.52 22.70
N LYS A 287 -37.49 24.43 22.48
CA LYS A 287 -36.96 23.10 22.18
C LYS A 287 -37.26 22.71 20.73
N THR A 288 -36.26 22.20 20.04
CA THR A 288 -36.37 21.59 18.71
C THR A 288 -35.62 20.25 18.65
N LEU A 289 -35.73 19.51 17.55
CA LEU A 289 -35.19 18.14 17.40
C LEU A 289 -35.60 17.20 18.56
N ASP A 290 -36.84 17.32 19.03
CA ASP A 290 -37.34 16.56 20.18
C ASP A 290 -37.16 15.04 20.01
N GLY A 291 -36.71 14.37 21.08
CA GLY A 291 -36.41 12.93 21.07
C GLY A 291 -35.08 12.52 20.43
N ASN A 292 -34.29 13.46 19.89
CA ASN A 292 -32.99 13.17 19.29
C ASN A 292 -31.85 13.48 20.25
N GLN A 293 -30.80 12.66 20.25
CA GLN A 293 -29.55 12.98 20.94
C GLN A 293 -28.71 13.93 20.09
N VAL A 294 -28.82 15.22 20.37
CA VAL A 294 -28.09 16.28 19.66
C VAL A 294 -26.73 16.44 20.32
N THR A 295 -25.67 16.48 19.50
CA THR A 295 -24.27 16.50 19.97
C THR A 295 -23.54 17.79 19.62
N ASP A 296 -23.96 18.48 18.57
CA ASP A 296 -23.37 19.75 18.16
C ASP A 296 -24.32 20.57 17.29
N VAL A 297 -24.06 21.88 17.21
CA VAL A 297 -24.79 22.81 16.33
C VAL A 297 -23.90 23.96 15.86
N ILE A 298 -24.12 24.41 14.63
CA ILE A 298 -23.52 25.61 14.03
C ILE A 298 -24.54 26.34 13.15
N TYR A 299 -24.24 27.60 12.82
CA TYR A 299 -24.98 28.39 11.84
C TYR A 299 -24.02 28.89 10.77
N VAL A 300 -24.33 28.61 9.50
CA VAL A 300 -23.54 29.07 8.34
C VAL A 300 -24.46 29.22 7.14
N ASN A 301 -24.21 30.23 6.30
CA ASN A 301 -24.93 30.46 5.04
C ASN A 301 -26.46 30.35 5.19
N ASP A 302 -27.01 31.10 6.14
CA ASP A 302 -28.44 31.18 6.45
C ASP A 302 -29.10 29.88 6.92
N ASN A 303 -28.31 28.87 7.32
CA ASN A 303 -28.82 27.59 7.79
C ASN A 303 -28.17 27.17 9.11
N TYR A 304 -28.97 26.54 9.97
CA TYR A 304 -28.53 25.80 11.13
C TYR A 304 -28.23 24.36 10.73
N TYR A 305 -27.10 23.86 11.22
CA TYR A 305 -26.70 22.46 11.06
C TYR A 305 -26.50 21.86 12.45
N ALA A 306 -27.18 20.75 12.72
CA ALA A 306 -27.06 20.02 13.97
C ALA A 306 -26.58 18.60 13.70
N THR A 307 -25.73 18.07 14.58
CA THR A 307 -25.34 16.66 14.55
C THR A 307 -26.15 15.86 15.56
N VAL A 308 -26.62 14.70 15.13
CA VAL A 308 -27.46 13.80 15.93
C VAL A 308 -26.79 12.43 16.01
N LEU A 309 -26.70 11.85 17.21
CA LEU A 309 -26.20 10.49 17.38
C LEU A 309 -27.18 9.49 16.76
N GLY A 310 -26.72 8.70 15.78
CA GLY A 310 -27.54 7.80 14.97
C GLY A 310 -28.33 8.47 13.84
N GLY A 311 -28.36 9.81 13.79
CA GLY A 311 -29.12 10.61 12.81
C GLY A 311 -28.28 11.41 11.83
N GLY A 312 -26.95 11.42 11.97
CA GLY A 312 -26.04 12.17 11.09
C GLY A 312 -26.17 13.69 11.23
N VAL A 313 -26.22 14.40 10.09
CA VAL A 313 -26.39 15.84 10.01
C VAL A 313 -27.85 16.18 9.68
N GLN A 314 -28.43 17.08 10.46
CA GLN A 314 -29.73 17.70 10.22
C GLN A 314 -29.51 19.16 9.83
N VAL A 315 -30.28 19.66 8.86
CA VAL A 315 -30.24 21.07 8.43
C VAL A 315 -31.62 21.72 8.59
N SER A 316 -31.63 22.98 9.01
CA SER A 316 -32.83 23.79 9.18
C SER A 316 -32.55 25.27 8.88
N PRO A 317 -33.40 25.97 8.11
CA PRO A 317 -33.27 27.41 7.90
C PRO A 317 -33.79 28.26 9.07
N ASP A 318 -34.67 27.70 9.91
CA ASP A 318 -35.49 28.44 10.87
C ASP A 318 -35.58 27.83 12.28
N LEU A 319 -34.92 26.69 12.51
CA LEU A 319 -34.97 25.87 13.74
C LEU A 319 -36.31 25.15 13.99
N GLU A 320 -37.29 25.29 13.10
CA GLU A 320 -38.60 24.63 13.23
C GLU A 320 -38.61 23.32 12.45
N GLU A 321 -38.29 23.36 11.15
CA GLU A 321 -38.25 22.18 10.30
C GLU A 321 -36.82 21.70 10.06
N TRP A 322 -36.56 20.43 10.37
CA TRP A 322 -35.26 19.79 10.19
C TRP A 322 -35.33 18.70 9.13
N THR A 323 -34.34 18.69 8.24
CA THR A 323 -34.20 17.67 7.20
C THR A 323 -32.84 16.98 7.29
N PRO A 324 -32.76 15.64 7.08
CA PRO A 324 -31.48 14.95 7.04
C PRO A 324 -30.67 15.35 5.81
N LEU A 325 -29.42 15.75 6.01
CA LEU A 325 -28.44 16.02 4.95
C LEU A 325 -27.33 14.97 5.02
N ASN A 326 -27.66 13.71 4.68
CA ASN A 326 -26.79 12.55 4.92
C ASN A 326 -26.33 11.82 3.65
N ASN A 327 -26.56 12.38 2.46
CA ASN A 327 -26.09 11.74 1.23
C ASN A 327 -24.55 11.62 1.26
N GLY A 328 -24.02 10.43 0.96
CA GLY A 328 -22.61 10.07 1.17
C GLY A 328 -22.30 9.54 2.58
N ILE A 329 -22.85 10.16 3.65
CA ILE A 329 -22.68 9.67 5.03
C ILE A 329 -23.32 8.27 5.20
N THR A 330 -24.51 8.06 4.64
CA THR A 330 -25.28 6.82 4.79
C THR A 330 -24.60 5.58 4.23
N VAL A 331 -23.66 5.75 3.27
CA VAL A 331 -22.85 4.66 2.70
C VAL A 331 -22.21 3.84 3.82
N PHE A 332 -21.71 4.50 4.86
CA PHE A 332 -21.00 3.87 5.97
C PHE A 332 -21.85 3.66 7.23
N SER A 333 -23.18 3.70 7.11
CA SER A 333 -24.10 3.69 8.27
C SER A 333 -23.88 2.47 9.18
N SER A 334 -23.59 1.30 8.62
CA SER A 334 -23.24 0.07 9.34
C SER A 334 -21.99 0.18 10.24
N PHE A 335 -21.17 1.22 10.07
CA PHE A 335 -19.92 1.42 10.80
C PHE A 335 -19.95 2.62 11.75
N GLY A 336 -21.09 3.31 11.87
CA GLY A 336 -21.26 4.43 12.80
C GLY A 336 -21.10 5.81 12.16
N SER A 337 -21.16 5.94 10.84
CA SER A 337 -21.08 7.25 10.18
C SER A 337 -22.23 8.20 10.54
N LEU A 338 -23.40 7.65 10.91
CA LEU A 338 -24.54 8.41 11.39
C LEU A 338 -24.44 8.80 12.86
N ASN A 339 -23.41 8.32 13.59
CA ASN A 339 -23.15 8.75 14.96
C ASN A 339 -22.47 10.12 14.96
N GLY A 340 -23.27 11.17 14.69
CA GLY A 340 -22.78 12.53 14.62
C GLY A 340 -22.30 13.05 15.96
N ARG A 341 -21.10 13.62 15.99
CA ARG A 341 -20.45 14.07 17.23
C ARG A 341 -20.02 15.53 17.22
N ALA A 342 -19.58 16.03 16.07
CA ALA A 342 -19.10 17.38 15.95
C ALA A 342 -19.30 17.90 14.53
N ILE A 343 -19.49 19.21 14.40
CA ILE A 343 -19.53 19.90 13.12
C ILE A 343 -18.83 21.26 13.21
N VAL A 344 -18.12 21.62 12.15
CA VAL A 344 -17.38 22.88 12.05
C VAL A 344 -17.43 23.41 10.62
N THR A 345 -17.29 24.73 10.49
CA THR A 345 -17.23 25.40 9.19
C THR A 345 -15.89 26.12 9.00
N LEU A 346 -15.46 26.21 7.74
CA LEU A 346 -14.35 27.07 7.29
C LEU A 346 -14.86 28.43 6.81
N SER A 347 -13.95 29.38 6.63
CA SER A 347 -14.28 30.74 6.18
C SER A 347 -14.94 30.80 4.81
N ASP A 348 -14.72 29.80 3.95
CA ASP A 348 -15.34 29.67 2.63
C ASP A 348 -16.74 29.02 2.66
N GLY A 349 -17.23 28.63 3.85
CA GLY A 349 -18.51 27.94 4.04
C GLY A 349 -18.43 26.41 3.92
N THR A 350 -17.26 25.83 3.66
CA THR A 350 -17.07 24.37 3.68
C THR A 350 -17.39 23.83 5.06
N LEU A 351 -18.15 22.73 5.11
CA LEU A 351 -18.49 22.04 6.35
C LEU A 351 -17.64 20.78 6.53
N TYR A 352 -17.24 20.55 7.78
CA TYR A 352 -16.66 19.29 8.23
C TYR A 352 -17.54 18.66 9.31
N TYR A 353 -17.89 17.40 9.10
CA TYR A 353 -18.69 16.58 10.00
C TYR A 353 -17.81 15.47 10.59
N GLY A 354 -17.86 15.28 11.90
CA GLY A 354 -17.11 14.26 12.64
C GLY A 354 -18.03 13.22 13.26
N CYS A 355 -17.67 11.94 13.11
CA CYS A 355 -18.44 10.79 13.60
C CYS A 355 -17.52 9.64 14.08
N ASP A 356 -18.08 8.43 14.24
CA ASP A 356 -17.36 7.26 14.75
C ASP A 356 -16.34 6.66 13.77
N ILE A 357 -16.33 7.10 12.51
CA ILE A 357 -15.42 6.56 11.47
C ILE A 357 -14.44 7.60 10.92
N GLY A 358 -14.48 8.84 11.39
CA GLY A 358 -13.61 9.93 10.94
C GLY A 358 -14.41 11.15 10.52
N THR A 359 -13.95 11.80 9.45
CA THR A 359 -14.53 13.06 8.99
C THR A 359 -15.08 13.00 7.57
N PHE A 360 -16.17 13.73 7.37
CA PHE A 360 -16.74 14.03 6.05
C PHE A 360 -16.62 15.52 5.77
N LYS A 361 -16.48 15.87 4.50
CA LYS A 361 -16.42 17.23 3.98
C LYS A 361 -17.61 17.48 3.05
N LEU A 362 -18.24 18.64 3.19
CA LEU A 362 -19.24 19.14 2.26
C LEU A 362 -18.80 20.51 1.75
N SER A 363 -18.56 20.63 0.44
CA SER A 363 -18.21 21.91 -0.17
C SER A 363 -19.44 22.81 -0.28
N PRO A 364 -19.27 24.15 -0.31
CA PRO A 364 -20.39 25.07 -0.46
C PRO A 364 -21.22 24.78 -1.72
N GLY A 365 -22.54 24.59 -1.55
CA GLY A 365 -23.48 24.32 -2.64
C GLY A 365 -23.65 22.84 -3.02
N ASP A 366 -22.81 21.95 -2.48
CA ASP A 366 -22.96 20.52 -2.69
C ASP A 366 -24.00 19.91 -1.74
N THR A 367 -24.49 18.72 -2.10
CA THR A 367 -25.35 17.88 -1.24
C THR A 367 -24.72 16.54 -0.89
N LEU A 368 -23.58 16.20 -1.49
CA LEU A 368 -22.88 14.94 -1.29
C LEU A 368 -21.73 15.16 -0.30
N TRP A 369 -21.80 14.51 0.85
CA TRP A 369 -20.69 14.47 1.78
C TRP A 369 -19.62 13.51 1.29
N MET A 370 -18.41 14.02 1.11
CA MET A 370 -17.24 13.24 0.75
C MET A 370 -16.55 12.78 2.04
N TYR A 371 -16.38 11.47 2.21
CA TYR A 371 -15.54 10.91 3.26
C TYR A 371 -14.09 11.34 3.02
N SER A 372 -13.56 12.17 3.92
CA SER A 372 -12.22 12.77 3.80
C SER A 372 -11.47 12.55 5.11
N PRO A 373 -11.10 11.29 5.41
CA PRO A 373 -10.27 10.98 6.57
C PRO A 373 -8.81 11.37 6.34
N ASP A 374 -8.33 11.36 5.09
CA ASP A 374 -6.96 11.60 4.60
C ASP A 374 -5.91 11.77 5.71
N GLY A 375 -5.52 10.67 6.35
CA GLY A 375 -4.54 10.62 7.44
C GLY A 375 -5.12 10.35 8.84
N MET A 376 -6.45 10.33 9.00
CA MET A 376 -7.19 9.83 10.16
C MET A 376 -7.52 8.35 9.98
N GLY A 377 -6.96 7.50 10.84
CA GLY A 377 -7.14 6.06 10.69
C GLY A 377 -6.46 5.53 9.42
N THR A 378 -6.97 4.43 8.87
CA THR A 378 -6.35 3.71 7.74
C THR A 378 -7.20 3.66 6.48
N LEU A 379 -8.42 4.22 6.52
CA LEU A 379 -9.34 4.25 5.39
C LEU A 379 -8.95 5.33 4.37
N VAL A 380 -9.07 5.02 3.08
CA VAL A 380 -8.88 5.98 2.00
C VAL A 380 -10.13 6.85 1.77
N GLY A 381 -9.90 8.13 1.50
CA GLY A 381 -10.96 9.11 1.23
C GLY A 381 -11.65 8.90 -0.11
N ASP A 382 -12.86 9.45 -0.26
CA ASP A 382 -13.66 9.32 -1.49
C ASP A 382 -12.94 9.92 -2.71
N GLU A 383 -12.17 10.99 -2.56
CA GLU A 383 -11.38 11.56 -3.68
C GLU A 383 -10.39 10.52 -4.24
N GLN A 384 -9.72 9.76 -3.36
CA GLN A 384 -8.81 8.69 -3.77
C GLN A 384 -9.59 7.51 -4.37
N VAL A 385 -10.70 7.09 -3.77
CA VAL A 385 -11.57 6.04 -4.31
C VAL A 385 -12.02 6.38 -5.72
N THR A 386 -12.48 7.61 -5.96
CA THR A 386 -12.89 8.08 -7.30
C THR A 386 -11.72 8.09 -8.28
N ALA A 387 -10.54 8.52 -7.85
CA ALA A 387 -9.33 8.49 -8.69
C ALA A 387 -8.98 7.05 -9.12
N LEU A 388 -8.95 6.10 -8.18
CA LEU A 388 -8.69 4.69 -8.49
C LEU A 388 -9.76 4.10 -9.41
N PHE A 389 -11.03 4.37 -9.10
CA PHE A 389 -12.17 3.94 -9.90
C PHE A 389 -12.03 4.38 -11.35
N ASN A 390 -11.77 5.68 -11.57
CA ASN A 390 -11.58 6.22 -12.91
C ASN A 390 -10.34 5.62 -13.59
N SER A 391 -9.24 5.43 -12.87
CA SER A 391 -8.03 4.79 -13.42
C SER A 391 -8.27 3.35 -13.90
N TYR A 392 -9.28 2.65 -13.39
CA TYR A 392 -9.62 1.29 -13.82
C TYR A 392 -10.74 1.23 -14.86
N GLU A 393 -11.84 1.93 -14.60
CA GLU A 393 -13.06 1.90 -15.42
C GLU A 393 -12.99 2.85 -16.62
N ASN A 394 -12.15 3.88 -16.56
CA ASN A 394 -11.96 4.86 -17.62
C ASN A 394 -10.48 5.27 -17.72
N PRO A 395 -9.56 4.31 -17.96
CA PRO A 395 -8.11 4.54 -17.91
C PRO A 395 -7.63 5.55 -18.96
N ASP A 396 -8.37 5.66 -20.07
CA ASP A 396 -8.12 6.55 -21.20
C ASP A 396 -9.42 7.27 -21.58
N PRO A 397 -9.53 8.60 -21.40
CA PRO A 397 -10.75 9.33 -21.74
C PRO A 397 -11.15 9.31 -23.23
N GLU A 398 -10.23 8.95 -24.13
CA GLU A 398 -10.51 8.84 -25.57
C GLU A 398 -11.01 7.44 -25.97
N ASP A 399 -10.91 6.46 -25.07
CA ASP A 399 -11.34 5.07 -25.27
C ASP A 399 -12.37 4.66 -24.22
N SER A 400 -13.51 4.14 -24.67
CA SER A 400 -14.56 3.67 -23.76
C SER A 400 -14.23 2.36 -23.02
N LEU A 401 -13.12 1.71 -23.36
CA LEU A 401 -12.73 0.44 -22.73
C LEU A 401 -12.09 0.65 -21.36
N THR A 402 -12.57 -0.13 -20.39
CA THR A 402 -11.92 -0.32 -19.08
C THR A 402 -10.56 -1.01 -19.26
N ILE A 403 -9.77 -1.11 -18.19
CA ILE A 403 -8.56 -1.93 -18.18
C ILE A 403 -8.85 -3.38 -18.61
N LEU A 404 -9.90 -3.99 -18.05
CA LEU A 404 -10.31 -5.36 -18.42
C LEU A 404 -10.71 -5.42 -19.90
N GLY A 405 -11.48 -4.44 -20.39
CA GLY A 405 -11.89 -4.36 -21.78
C GLY A 405 -10.71 -4.29 -22.75
N LYS A 406 -9.70 -3.47 -22.46
CA LYS A 406 -8.48 -3.36 -23.27
C LYS A 406 -7.69 -4.69 -23.28
N ILE A 407 -7.56 -5.35 -22.15
CA ILE A 407 -6.86 -6.65 -22.05
C ILE A 407 -7.58 -7.74 -22.84
N LEU A 408 -8.91 -7.82 -22.76
CA LEU A 408 -9.68 -8.81 -23.51
C LEU A 408 -9.59 -8.56 -25.03
N ALA A 409 -9.45 -7.30 -25.45
CA ALA A 409 -9.33 -6.94 -26.86
C ALA A 409 -7.98 -7.33 -27.48
N THR A 410 -6.89 -7.41 -26.70
CA THR A 410 -5.52 -7.70 -27.20
C THR A 410 -5.45 -8.95 -28.07
N TYR A 411 -6.21 -10.00 -27.75
CA TYR A 411 -6.23 -11.26 -28.51
C TYR A 411 -7.64 -11.87 -28.63
N ASP A 412 -8.67 -11.04 -28.70
CA ASP A 412 -10.08 -11.46 -28.82
C ASP A 412 -10.51 -12.48 -27.73
N ILE A 413 -10.05 -12.27 -26.49
CA ILE A 413 -10.31 -13.17 -25.36
C ILE A 413 -11.81 -13.11 -25.00
N PRO A 414 -12.56 -14.22 -25.06
CA PRO A 414 -13.98 -14.21 -24.73
C PRO A 414 -14.20 -13.95 -23.24
N ARG A 415 -15.06 -12.99 -22.89
CA ARG A 415 -15.34 -12.66 -21.47
C ARG A 415 -15.90 -13.85 -20.68
N ASP A 416 -16.68 -14.71 -21.32
CA ASP A 416 -17.26 -15.92 -20.71
C ASP A 416 -16.23 -17.04 -20.46
N SER A 417 -14.99 -16.86 -20.90
CA SER A 417 -13.88 -17.74 -20.54
C SER A 417 -13.20 -17.37 -19.22
N LEU A 418 -13.54 -16.22 -18.65
CA LEU A 418 -13.01 -15.78 -17.36
C LEU A 418 -13.58 -16.62 -16.21
N TYR A 419 -12.75 -16.84 -15.19
CA TYR A 419 -13.18 -17.53 -13.98
C TYR A 419 -14.17 -16.65 -13.23
N ASP A 420 -15.31 -17.21 -12.82
CA ASP A 420 -16.39 -16.51 -12.12
C ASP A 420 -16.93 -17.44 -11.02
N CYS A 421 -16.50 -17.19 -9.79
CA CYS A 421 -16.80 -18.03 -8.64
C CYS A 421 -18.06 -17.61 -7.89
N ASP A 422 -18.49 -16.35 -8.00
CA ASP A 422 -19.67 -15.82 -7.30
C ASP A 422 -20.87 -15.53 -8.22
N GLY A 423 -20.67 -15.56 -9.54
CA GLY A 423 -21.68 -15.31 -10.57
C GLY A 423 -21.86 -13.83 -10.94
N ASP A 424 -21.06 -12.92 -10.39
CA ASP A 424 -20.99 -11.51 -10.79
C ASP A 424 -19.70 -11.28 -11.61
N PRO A 425 -19.79 -10.85 -12.88
CA PRO A 425 -18.61 -10.69 -13.74
C PRO A 425 -17.71 -9.49 -13.37
N ARG A 426 -17.85 -8.93 -12.17
CA ARG A 426 -17.09 -7.76 -11.68
C ARG A 426 -16.05 -8.18 -10.67
N ILE A 427 -14.85 -7.65 -10.84
CA ILE A 427 -13.71 -7.93 -9.97
C ILE A 427 -13.71 -6.96 -8.78
N LEU A 428 -13.53 -7.46 -7.56
CA LEU A 428 -13.25 -6.68 -6.36
C LEU A 428 -11.82 -6.14 -6.40
N ILE A 429 -11.70 -4.81 -6.50
CA ILE A 429 -10.46 -4.08 -6.32
C ILE A 429 -10.39 -3.63 -4.86
N VAL A 430 -9.62 -4.34 -4.06
CA VAL A 430 -9.58 -4.15 -2.61
C VAL A 430 -8.45 -3.21 -2.24
N ILE A 431 -8.78 -2.01 -1.76
CA ILE A 431 -7.83 -1.05 -1.23
C ILE A 431 -7.56 -1.38 0.25
N SER A 432 -6.34 -1.80 0.55
CA SER A 432 -5.95 -2.12 1.92
C SER A 432 -4.47 -1.90 2.17
N PRO A 433 -4.08 -1.22 3.26
CA PRO A 433 -2.69 -1.24 3.69
C PRO A 433 -2.29 -2.68 4.02
N LEU A 434 -1.24 -3.17 3.36
CA LEU A 434 -0.73 -4.52 3.58
C LEU A 434 0.18 -4.56 4.81
N ILE A 435 0.12 -5.67 5.55
CA ILE A 435 1.04 -5.91 6.67
C ILE A 435 2.31 -6.52 6.07
N VAL A 436 3.39 -5.73 6.07
CA VAL A 436 4.70 -6.14 5.58
C VAL A 436 5.69 -6.11 6.75
N SER A 437 6.37 -7.23 7.01
CA SER A 437 7.33 -7.35 8.13
C SER A 437 8.59 -6.51 7.88
N THR A 438 8.96 -5.68 8.85
CA THR A 438 10.18 -4.85 8.82
C THR A 438 11.46 -5.62 9.15
N ASN A 439 11.34 -6.82 9.73
CA ASN A 439 12.49 -7.64 10.17
C ASN A 439 13.18 -8.40 9.03
N ILE A 440 12.79 -8.13 7.78
CA ILE A 440 13.24 -8.88 6.63
C ILE A 440 13.81 -7.86 5.65
N THR A 441 15.12 -7.65 5.72
CA THR A 441 15.88 -6.83 4.77
C THR A 441 15.91 -7.41 3.35
N ASP A 442 15.30 -8.58 3.14
CA ASP A 442 15.49 -9.40 1.93
C ASP A 442 14.20 -10.12 1.49
N LEU A 443 13.05 -9.43 1.52
CA LEU A 443 11.85 -9.93 0.83
C LEU A 443 12.05 -9.93 -0.70
N GLY A 444 12.93 -9.06 -1.21
CA GLY A 444 13.16 -8.85 -2.65
C GLY A 444 11.93 -8.38 -3.44
N ALA A 445 10.78 -8.19 -2.78
CA ALA A 445 9.51 -7.72 -3.33
C ALA A 445 9.01 -6.45 -2.62
N THR A 446 9.93 -5.61 -2.13
CA THR A 446 9.60 -4.27 -1.63
C THR A 446 9.96 -3.24 -2.72
N PRO A 447 9.05 -2.35 -3.12
CA PRO A 447 7.71 -2.14 -2.55
C PRO A 447 6.68 -3.23 -2.93
N VAL A 448 5.73 -3.47 -2.03
CA VAL A 448 4.59 -4.38 -2.26
C VAL A 448 3.40 -3.54 -2.73
N TYR A 449 3.30 -3.29 -4.04
CA TYR A 449 2.22 -2.49 -4.62
C TYR A 449 0.83 -3.12 -4.49
N GLY A 450 0.75 -4.44 -4.45
CA GLY A 450 -0.51 -5.19 -4.44
C GLY A 450 -0.33 -6.61 -4.94
N TYR A 451 -1.39 -7.41 -4.98
CA TYR A 451 -1.32 -8.80 -5.43
C TYR A 451 -2.65 -9.32 -5.97
N PHE A 452 -2.55 -10.35 -6.81
CA PHE A 452 -3.62 -11.27 -7.19
C PHE A 452 -3.18 -12.67 -6.74
N ASP A 453 -4.04 -13.37 -6.00
CA ASP A 453 -3.76 -14.74 -5.52
C ASP A 453 -4.94 -15.66 -5.85
N PRO A 454 -4.76 -16.69 -6.71
CA PRO A 454 -5.76 -17.71 -6.98
C PRO A 454 -6.38 -18.37 -5.73
N VAL A 455 -5.66 -18.41 -4.60
CA VAL A 455 -6.18 -18.96 -3.34
C VAL A 455 -7.28 -18.08 -2.74
N ASP A 456 -7.33 -16.78 -3.05
CA ASP A 456 -8.44 -15.91 -2.66
C ASP A 456 -9.74 -16.29 -3.38
N GLU A 457 -9.65 -16.91 -4.55
CA GLU A 457 -10.78 -17.34 -5.37
C GLU A 457 -11.35 -18.71 -4.93
N ASP A 458 -10.62 -19.45 -4.10
CA ASP A 458 -10.91 -20.86 -3.82
C ASP A 458 -12.26 -21.11 -3.10
N THR A 459 -13.08 -21.96 -3.71
CA THR A 459 -14.38 -22.41 -3.18
C THR A 459 -14.28 -23.50 -2.12
N VAL A 460 -13.14 -24.20 -2.01
CA VAL A 460 -12.95 -25.42 -1.21
C VAL A 460 -12.12 -25.17 0.06
N GLY A 461 -11.22 -24.17 0.07
CA GLY A 461 -10.19 -23.94 1.10
C GLY A 461 -10.32 -22.70 1.99
N GLY A 462 -11.52 -22.11 2.11
CA GLY A 462 -11.71 -20.92 2.98
C GLY A 462 -11.12 -19.63 2.40
N GLY A 463 -11.04 -19.56 1.05
CA GLY A 463 -10.84 -18.34 0.27
C GLY A 463 -11.99 -17.34 0.43
N ASN A 464 -11.87 -16.19 -0.22
CA ASN A 464 -12.87 -15.14 -0.20
C ASN A 464 -14.05 -15.43 -1.13
N LYS A 465 -13.86 -16.30 -2.14
CA LYS A 465 -14.88 -16.66 -3.14
C LYS A 465 -15.37 -15.43 -3.91
N HIS A 466 -14.42 -14.59 -4.31
CA HIS A 466 -14.68 -13.40 -5.08
C HIS A 466 -13.47 -13.09 -5.94
N GLU A 467 -13.72 -12.94 -7.23
CA GLU A 467 -12.97 -12.17 -8.22
C GLU A 467 -12.12 -11.06 -7.62
N MET A 468 -10.87 -11.21 -7.18
CA MET A 468 -10.23 -10.10 -6.45
C MET A 468 -8.74 -9.89 -6.64
N PHE A 469 -8.36 -8.62 -6.61
CA PHE A 469 -6.97 -8.22 -6.38
C PHE A 469 -6.88 -7.09 -5.36
N VAL A 470 -5.75 -7.04 -4.67
CA VAL A 470 -5.50 -6.10 -3.57
C VAL A 470 -4.50 -5.06 -4.00
N ILE A 471 -4.82 -3.78 -3.74
CA ILE A 471 -3.95 -2.63 -3.96
C ILE A 471 -3.49 -2.08 -2.62
N ASN A 472 -2.18 -1.90 -2.46
CA ASN A 472 -1.59 -1.30 -1.27
C ASN A 472 -1.51 0.23 -1.44
N PRO A 473 -2.39 1.01 -0.79
CA PRO A 473 -2.46 2.45 -0.97
C PRO A 473 -1.19 3.18 -0.51
N LYS A 474 -0.33 2.54 0.31
CA LYS A 474 0.90 3.15 0.83
C LYS A 474 2.00 3.33 -0.21
N GLU A 475 2.00 2.53 -1.27
CA GLU A 475 3.05 2.55 -2.29
C GLU A 475 2.77 3.53 -3.43
N PHE A 476 1.58 4.14 -3.46
CA PHE A 476 1.20 5.09 -4.50
C PHE A 476 0.96 6.47 -3.91
N ALA A 477 1.70 7.46 -4.43
CA ALA A 477 1.48 8.86 -4.07
C ALA A 477 0.20 9.44 -4.71
N ASP A 478 -0.14 8.94 -5.91
CA ASP A 478 -1.23 9.43 -6.76
C ASP A 478 -1.94 8.27 -7.46
N PHE A 479 -3.25 8.15 -7.26
CA PHE A 479 -4.10 7.12 -7.87
C PHE A 479 -4.55 7.44 -9.30
N THR A 480 -4.11 8.56 -9.87
CA THR A 480 -4.29 8.92 -11.28
C THR A 480 -3.04 8.65 -12.13
N SER A 481 -1.93 8.28 -11.50
CA SER A 481 -0.63 8.05 -12.17
C SER A 481 -0.65 6.85 -13.12
N ASP A 482 0.19 6.88 -14.15
CA ASP A 482 0.32 5.75 -15.06
C ASP A 482 0.85 4.49 -14.35
N LEU A 483 1.66 4.67 -13.30
CA LEU A 483 2.14 3.56 -12.46
C LEU A 483 1.00 2.71 -11.91
N ILE A 484 -0.05 3.31 -11.32
CA ILE A 484 -1.16 2.52 -10.76
C ILE A 484 -2.02 1.90 -11.85
N LYS A 485 -2.20 2.56 -13.00
CA LYS A 485 -2.93 2.02 -14.15
C LYS A 485 -2.21 0.80 -14.70
N SER A 486 -0.90 0.90 -14.95
CA SER A 486 -0.06 -0.20 -15.43
C SER A 486 -0.02 -1.35 -14.43
N TYR A 487 0.06 -1.07 -13.12
CA TYR A 487 0.04 -2.13 -12.10
C TYR A 487 -1.32 -2.84 -12.03
N MET A 488 -2.43 -2.10 -12.09
CA MET A 488 -3.76 -2.70 -12.17
C MET A 488 -3.94 -3.50 -13.46
N ALA A 489 -3.46 -3.00 -14.60
CA ALA A 489 -3.47 -3.74 -15.86
C ALA A 489 -2.70 -5.06 -15.77
N TYR A 490 -1.52 -5.05 -15.14
CA TYR A 490 -0.77 -6.27 -14.86
C TYR A 490 -1.55 -7.25 -13.96
N LEU A 491 -2.17 -6.79 -12.86
CA LEU A 491 -2.97 -7.68 -12.00
C LEU A 491 -4.20 -8.24 -12.73
N THR A 492 -4.90 -7.41 -13.51
CA THR A 492 -6.01 -7.86 -14.35
C THR A 492 -5.55 -8.86 -15.40
N ALA A 493 -4.40 -8.63 -16.04
CA ALA A 493 -3.83 -9.54 -17.03
C ALA A 493 -3.42 -10.87 -16.41
N ARG A 494 -2.88 -10.86 -15.18
CA ARG A 494 -2.65 -12.10 -14.40
C ARG A 494 -3.96 -12.86 -14.16
N TYR A 495 -5.01 -12.16 -13.73
CA TYR A 495 -6.32 -12.79 -13.51
C TYR A 495 -6.89 -13.38 -14.81
N VAL A 496 -6.80 -12.66 -15.92
CA VAL A 496 -7.25 -13.14 -17.23
C VAL A 496 -6.46 -14.38 -17.67
N ALA A 497 -5.12 -14.32 -17.65
CA ALA A 497 -4.27 -15.46 -18.02
C ALA A 497 -4.51 -16.68 -17.12
N TRP A 498 -4.65 -16.46 -15.80
CA TRP A 498 -4.97 -17.54 -14.85
C TRP A 498 -6.37 -18.13 -15.08
N SER A 499 -7.35 -17.30 -15.46
CA SER A 499 -8.69 -17.80 -15.78
C SER A 499 -8.69 -18.75 -16.97
N LEU A 500 -7.84 -18.47 -17.96
CA LEU A 500 -7.69 -19.30 -19.15
C LEU A 500 -7.00 -20.63 -18.81
N ASP A 501 -5.94 -20.63 -17.99
CA ASP A 501 -5.35 -21.84 -17.41
C ASP A 501 -5.02 -21.70 -15.91
N THR A 502 -5.89 -22.27 -15.07
CA THR A 502 -5.80 -22.16 -13.61
C THR A 502 -4.64 -22.95 -12.98
N LYS A 503 -3.91 -23.73 -13.79
CA LYS A 503 -2.79 -24.57 -13.35
C LYS A 503 -1.42 -24.09 -13.83
N GLU A 504 -1.38 -22.96 -14.53
CA GLU A 504 -0.15 -22.47 -15.16
C GLU A 504 0.94 -22.15 -14.12
N ASP A 505 2.19 -22.32 -14.52
CA ASP A 505 3.36 -21.93 -13.72
C ASP A 505 3.36 -20.42 -13.45
N GLN A 506 3.72 -20.02 -12.22
CA GLN A 506 3.69 -18.61 -11.81
C GLN A 506 4.63 -17.72 -12.63
N THR A 507 5.74 -18.26 -13.11
CA THR A 507 6.72 -17.53 -13.92
C THR A 507 6.17 -17.27 -15.31
N ILE A 508 5.55 -18.28 -15.92
CA ILE A 508 4.86 -18.16 -17.22
C ILE A 508 3.65 -17.23 -17.11
N LEU A 509 2.84 -17.40 -16.07
CA LEU A 509 1.70 -16.53 -15.78
C LEU A 509 2.14 -15.05 -15.64
N THR A 510 3.31 -14.82 -15.05
CA THR A 510 3.89 -13.46 -14.93
C THR A 510 4.26 -12.91 -16.32
N GLY A 511 4.93 -13.69 -17.17
CA GLY A 511 5.27 -13.28 -18.53
C GLY A 511 4.04 -12.98 -19.39
N LEU A 512 3.04 -13.89 -19.37
CA LEU A 512 1.75 -13.71 -20.05
C LEU A 512 1.02 -12.45 -19.57
N ALA A 513 1.02 -12.18 -18.27
CA ALA A 513 0.40 -10.97 -17.74
C ALA A 513 1.10 -9.68 -18.19
N MET A 514 2.43 -9.67 -18.17
CA MET A 514 3.22 -8.53 -18.63
C MET A 514 2.98 -8.25 -20.11
N ILE A 515 3.04 -9.27 -20.96
CA ILE A 515 2.82 -9.09 -22.40
C ILE A 515 1.39 -8.67 -22.72
N LEU A 516 0.37 -9.24 -22.04
CA LEU A 516 -1.02 -8.84 -22.23
C LEU A 516 -1.25 -7.38 -21.83
N ALA A 517 -0.70 -6.93 -20.70
CA ALA A 517 -0.81 -5.55 -20.26
C ALA A 517 -0.09 -4.58 -21.22
N TYR A 518 1.11 -4.95 -21.68
CA TYR A 518 1.86 -4.18 -22.66
C TYR A 518 1.08 -4.00 -23.97
N LYS A 519 0.58 -5.10 -24.54
CA LYS A 519 -0.17 -5.08 -25.80
C LYS A 519 -1.56 -4.44 -25.66
N ALA A 520 -2.10 -4.36 -24.44
CA ALA A 520 -3.29 -3.55 -24.11
C ALA A 520 -2.99 -2.04 -24.03
N GLY A 521 -1.73 -1.62 -24.21
CA GLY A 521 -1.29 -0.22 -24.26
C GLY A 521 -0.79 0.36 -22.93
N PHE A 522 -0.50 -0.48 -21.94
CA PHE A 522 0.01 -0.03 -20.63
C PHE A 522 1.53 -0.13 -20.56
N ASP A 523 2.19 0.89 -20.02
CA ASP A 523 3.65 0.89 -19.84
C ASP A 523 4.05 -0.01 -18.67
N VAL A 524 4.53 -1.21 -19.00
CA VAL A 524 5.01 -2.23 -18.05
C VAL A 524 6.43 -2.71 -18.38
N GLN A 525 7.03 -2.19 -19.46
CA GLN A 525 8.26 -2.73 -20.06
C GLN A 525 9.47 -2.69 -19.10
N ASN A 526 9.52 -1.66 -18.24
CA ASN A 526 10.58 -1.43 -17.25
C ASN A 526 10.15 -1.81 -15.83
N GLY A 527 9.13 -2.65 -15.69
CA GLY A 527 8.52 -2.93 -14.40
C GLY A 527 7.77 -1.70 -13.83
N PHE A 528 7.75 -1.61 -12.51
CA PHE A 528 7.01 -0.65 -11.68
C PHE A 528 7.90 0.18 -10.74
N THR A 529 9.17 -0.20 -10.60
CA THR A 529 10.21 0.49 -9.86
C THR A 529 11.13 1.23 -10.82
N SER A 530 11.75 2.32 -10.36
CA SER A 530 12.59 3.13 -11.23
C SER A 530 13.85 2.39 -11.66
N GLY A 531 14.05 2.28 -12.96
CA GLY A 531 15.20 1.61 -13.58
C GLY A 531 15.00 0.10 -13.70
N ASN A 532 15.55 -0.49 -14.76
CA ASN A 532 15.40 -1.91 -15.06
C ASN A 532 16.21 -2.76 -14.08
N GLN A 533 15.55 -3.45 -13.15
CA GLN A 533 16.21 -4.19 -12.08
C GLN A 533 16.99 -5.40 -12.61
N TYR A 534 16.49 -6.05 -13.66
CA TYR A 534 17.11 -7.20 -14.32
C TYR A 534 18.48 -6.83 -14.93
N ALA A 535 18.59 -5.63 -15.51
CA ALA A 535 19.77 -5.18 -16.27
C ALA A 535 20.66 -4.12 -15.59
N THR A 536 20.22 -3.42 -14.53
CA THR A 536 20.93 -2.21 -14.03
C THR A 536 21.37 -2.23 -12.56
N GLN A 537 20.96 -3.22 -11.75
CA GLN A 537 21.44 -3.37 -10.36
C GLN A 537 22.93 -3.74 -10.32
N PRO A 538 23.71 -3.45 -9.25
CA PRO A 538 25.14 -3.10 -9.31
C PRO A 538 26.14 -4.02 -10.03
N GLN A 539 25.74 -5.22 -10.47
CA GLN A 539 26.54 -6.18 -11.25
C GLN A 539 25.68 -7.09 -12.16
N CYS A 540 24.44 -6.68 -12.50
CA CYS A 540 23.41 -7.50 -13.18
C CYS A 540 23.34 -8.94 -12.65
N GLN A 541 23.45 -9.09 -11.33
CA GLN A 541 23.46 -10.38 -10.64
C GLN A 541 22.24 -11.26 -10.97
N PHE A 542 21.17 -10.66 -11.49
CA PHE A 542 19.92 -11.30 -11.84
C PHE A 542 19.92 -11.95 -13.24
N LEU A 543 20.94 -11.72 -14.08
CA LEU A 543 21.11 -12.50 -15.32
C LEU A 543 21.43 -13.97 -15.03
N ASN A 544 22.04 -14.21 -13.87
CA ASN A 544 22.35 -15.54 -13.34
C ASN A 544 21.19 -16.12 -12.52
N ILE A 545 19.97 -16.03 -13.07
CA ILE A 545 18.77 -16.67 -12.55
C ILE A 545 18.20 -17.53 -13.68
N PRO A 546 17.75 -18.77 -13.40
CA PRO A 546 17.09 -19.58 -14.42
C PRO A 546 15.90 -18.86 -15.04
N LEU A 547 15.80 -18.90 -16.38
CA LEU A 547 14.73 -18.24 -17.13
C LEU A 547 13.34 -18.50 -16.54
N TYR A 548 13.00 -19.78 -16.33
CA TYR A 548 11.72 -20.24 -15.79
C TYR A 548 11.75 -20.51 -14.29
N SER A 549 12.43 -19.66 -13.52
CA SER A 549 12.42 -19.72 -12.06
C SER A 549 11.92 -18.43 -11.47
N TYR A 550 10.97 -18.52 -10.54
CA TYR A 550 10.57 -17.39 -9.73
C TYR A 550 11.57 -17.22 -8.59
N THR A 551 12.17 -16.04 -8.43
CA THR A 551 13.13 -15.82 -7.33
C THR A 551 12.40 -15.61 -6.02
N VAL A 552 12.05 -16.69 -5.35
CA VAL A 552 11.35 -16.62 -4.08
C VAL A 552 11.99 -17.51 -3.04
N ALA A 553 12.12 -16.98 -1.83
CA ALA A 553 12.38 -17.79 -0.64
C ALA A 553 11.19 -18.75 -0.34
N TRP A 554 10.03 -18.54 -0.99
CA TRP A 554 8.80 -19.32 -0.81
C TRP A 554 8.18 -19.69 -2.15
N ALA A 555 8.10 -20.98 -2.47
CA ALA A 555 7.63 -21.51 -3.76
C ALA A 555 6.17 -21.17 -4.17
N TYR A 556 5.46 -20.30 -3.43
CA TYR A 556 4.04 -19.96 -3.63
C TYR A 556 3.73 -18.48 -3.36
N SER A 557 4.67 -17.57 -3.64
CA SER A 557 4.40 -16.13 -3.50
C SER A 557 3.39 -15.65 -4.56
N PRO A 558 2.34 -14.91 -4.18
CA PRO A 558 1.42 -14.28 -5.14
C PRO A 558 2.02 -13.03 -5.82
N ILE A 559 3.27 -12.69 -5.50
CA ILE A 559 3.96 -11.50 -5.98
C ILE A 559 5.27 -11.87 -6.66
N ALA A 560 5.46 -11.31 -7.86
CA ALA A 560 6.70 -11.39 -8.62
C ALA A 560 7.67 -10.33 -8.12
N ARG A 561 8.96 -10.68 -8.07
CA ARG A 561 9.99 -9.66 -7.93
C ARG A 561 10.12 -8.89 -9.23
N GLU A 562 10.69 -7.71 -9.14
CA GLU A 562 10.74 -6.84 -10.31
C GLU A 562 11.55 -7.43 -11.46
N HIS A 563 12.75 -7.91 -11.17
CA HIS A 563 13.58 -8.55 -12.18
C HIS A 563 12.95 -9.82 -12.76
N ASP A 564 12.04 -10.50 -12.05
CA ASP A 564 11.27 -11.61 -12.62
C ASP A 564 10.22 -11.11 -13.62
N ARG A 565 9.54 -9.99 -13.32
CA ARG A 565 8.59 -9.37 -14.26
C ARG A 565 9.30 -8.89 -15.52
N GLU A 566 10.41 -8.18 -15.36
CA GLU A 566 11.20 -7.64 -16.48
C GLU A 566 11.79 -8.78 -17.33
N ARG A 567 12.43 -9.78 -16.70
CA ARG A 567 12.98 -10.94 -17.42
C ARG A 567 11.91 -11.67 -18.23
N MET A 568 10.76 -11.93 -17.61
CA MET A 568 9.69 -12.66 -18.28
C MET A 568 8.96 -11.82 -19.33
N PHE A 569 8.85 -10.50 -19.14
CA PHE A 569 8.38 -9.60 -20.19
C PHE A 569 9.29 -9.67 -21.41
N LEU A 570 10.60 -9.48 -21.23
CA LEU A 570 11.59 -9.50 -22.32
C LEU A 570 11.59 -10.83 -23.08
N TRP A 571 11.45 -11.95 -22.37
CA TRP A 571 11.36 -13.27 -22.99
C TRP A 571 10.10 -13.43 -23.83
N PHE A 572 8.93 -13.07 -23.30
CA PHE A 572 7.67 -13.20 -24.04
C PHE A 572 7.56 -12.22 -25.20
N GLU A 573 8.09 -11.00 -25.05
CA GLU A 573 8.16 -10.04 -26.14
C GLU A 573 9.08 -10.53 -27.26
N TYR A 574 10.25 -11.08 -26.91
CA TYR A 574 11.15 -11.68 -27.90
C TYR A 574 10.48 -12.83 -28.67
N LEU A 575 9.79 -13.74 -27.96
CA LEU A 575 9.05 -14.82 -28.60
C LEU A 575 7.94 -14.30 -29.53
N ARG A 576 7.23 -13.24 -29.11
CA ARG A 576 6.16 -12.60 -29.90
C ARG A 576 6.72 -11.96 -31.17
N GLU A 577 7.82 -11.24 -31.09
CA GLU A 577 8.43 -10.62 -32.27
C GLU A 577 9.05 -11.67 -33.21
N ARG A 578 9.63 -12.73 -32.64
CA ARG A 578 10.27 -13.81 -33.41
C ARG A 578 9.28 -14.71 -34.14
N PHE A 579 8.14 -15.01 -33.53
CA PHE A 579 7.17 -16.01 -34.00
C PHE A 579 5.77 -15.45 -34.29
N GLY A 580 5.52 -14.18 -33.96
CA GLY A 580 4.24 -13.49 -34.16
C GLY A 580 3.28 -13.58 -32.96
N ASP A 581 2.24 -12.75 -32.99
CA ASP A 581 1.22 -12.70 -31.94
C ASP A 581 0.47 -14.03 -31.77
N ASP A 582 0.35 -14.83 -32.84
CA ASP A 582 -0.30 -16.13 -32.79
C ASP A 582 0.45 -17.13 -31.90
N PHE A 583 1.77 -16.99 -31.77
CA PHE A 583 2.55 -17.77 -30.81
C PHE A 583 2.08 -17.50 -29.37
N ILE A 584 1.89 -16.23 -29.00
CA ILE A 584 1.45 -15.84 -27.66
C ILE A 584 0.02 -16.33 -27.41
N LYS A 585 -0.87 -16.25 -28.41
CA LYS A 585 -2.23 -16.81 -28.32
C LYS A 585 -2.21 -18.31 -28.08
N ASP A 586 -1.38 -19.04 -28.80
CA ASP A 586 -1.28 -20.50 -28.69
C ASP A 586 -0.81 -20.94 -27.30
N VAL A 587 0.13 -20.20 -26.70
CA VAL A 587 0.55 -20.39 -25.30
C VAL A 587 -0.60 -20.03 -24.35
N LEU A 588 -1.24 -18.88 -24.54
CA LEU A 588 -2.29 -18.36 -23.65
C LEU A 588 -3.53 -19.26 -23.57
N PHE A 589 -3.95 -19.88 -24.67
CA PHE A 589 -5.11 -20.78 -24.72
C PHE A 589 -4.76 -22.26 -24.53
N SER A 590 -3.50 -22.55 -24.19
CA SER A 590 -3.01 -23.88 -23.86
C SER A 590 -3.70 -24.48 -22.63
N ARG A 591 -3.68 -25.82 -22.53
CA ARG A 591 -3.93 -26.56 -21.28
C ARG A 591 -2.70 -27.31 -20.78
N TRP A 592 -1.61 -27.23 -21.53
CA TRP A 592 -0.31 -27.76 -21.15
C TRP A 592 0.39 -26.70 -20.33
N ASN A 593 0.92 -27.10 -19.17
CA ASN A 593 1.45 -26.20 -18.16
C ASN A 593 2.98 -26.24 -18.14
N GLY A 594 3.61 -25.13 -17.80
CA GLY A 594 5.06 -25.05 -17.62
C GLY A 594 5.85 -25.03 -18.93
N ILE A 595 7.18 -25.13 -18.79
CA ILE A 595 8.16 -24.97 -19.88
C ILE A 595 7.91 -25.91 -21.08
N ALA A 596 7.42 -27.12 -20.83
CA ALA A 596 7.26 -28.15 -21.87
C ALA A 596 6.33 -27.69 -23.01
N ARG A 597 5.38 -26.78 -22.75
CA ARG A 597 4.54 -26.21 -23.80
C ARG A 597 5.32 -25.25 -24.69
N ILE A 598 6.09 -24.34 -24.08
CA ILE A 598 6.86 -23.34 -24.82
C ILE A 598 7.92 -24.03 -25.68
N GLU A 599 8.59 -25.05 -25.16
CA GLU A 599 9.53 -25.88 -25.94
C GLU A 599 8.84 -26.49 -27.15
N LYS A 600 7.63 -27.04 -26.96
CA LYS A 600 6.86 -27.66 -28.03
C LYS A 600 6.41 -26.64 -29.11
N ASP A 601 5.99 -25.45 -28.71
CA ASP A 601 5.57 -24.39 -29.64
C ASP A 601 6.77 -23.86 -30.43
N ILE A 602 7.94 -23.73 -29.80
CA ILE A 602 9.19 -23.38 -30.48
C ILE A 602 9.60 -24.46 -31.49
N GLU A 603 9.47 -25.74 -31.12
CA GLU A 603 9.71 -26.88 -32.03
C GLU A 603 8.75 -26.87 -33.23
N ASP A 604 7.47 -26.58 -33.00
CA ASP A 604 6.47 -26.48 -34.07
C ASP A 604 6.72 -25.28 -35.00
N ALA A 605 7.32 -24.21 -34.47
CA ALA A 605 7.83 -23.08 -35.25
C ALA A 605 9.15 -23.38 -35.98
N GLY A 606 9.70 -24.60 -35.84
CA GLY A 606 10.88 -25.07 -36.58
C GLY A 606 12.23 -24.65 -35.97
N SER A 607 12.24 -24.24 -34.70
CA SER A 607 13.47 -23.91 -33.94
C SER A 607 13.63 -24.84 -32.73
N THR A 608 14.74 -24.77 -32.01
CA THR A 608 14.87 -25.44 -30.70
C THR A 608 14.85 -24.43 -29.58
N PHE A 609 14.39 -24.83 -28.39
CA PHE A 609 14.40 -23.96 -27.22
C PHE A 609 15.80 -23.37 -26.94
N LEU A 610 16.84 -24.19 -27.02
CA LEU A 610 18.21 -23.76 -26.77
C LEU A 610 18.68 -22.71 -27.78
N ASP A 611 18.34 -22.86 -29.07
CA ASP A 611 18.74 -21.89 -30.10
C ASP A 611 18.08 -20.52 -29.83
N VAL A 612 16.75 -20.52 -29.63
CA VAL A 612 15.98 -19.30 -29.37
C VAL A 612 16.41 -18.62 -28.07
N TRP A 613 16.68 -19.40 -27.02
CA TRP A 613 17.16 -18.88 -25.75
C TRP A 613 18.55 -18.25 -25.84
N GLN A 614 19.46 -18.87 -26.61
CA GLN A 614 20.79 -18.30 -26.86
C GLN A 614 20.70 -17.00 -27.65
N ASP A 615 19.86 -16.95 -28.68
CA ASP A 615 19.65 -15.74 -29.47
C ASP A 615 19.04 -14.61 -28.61
N TRP A 616 18.07 -14.92 -27.76
CA TRP A 616 17.49 -13.96 -26.81
C TRP A 616 18.53 -13.39 -25.83
N ALA A 617 19.42 -14.23 -25.30
CA ALA A 617 20.49 -13.76 -24.41
C ALA A 617 21.45 -12.80 -25.12
N ILE A 618 21.68 -13.00 -26.43
CA ILE A 618 22.45 -12.07 -27.27
C ILE A 618 21.64 -10.79 -27.55
N ALA A 619 20.34 -10.92 -27.83
CA ALA A 619 19.44 -9.79 -28.08
C ALA A 619 19.42 -8.82 -26.90
N ASN A 620 19.38 -9.32 -25.67
CA ASN A 620 19.45 -8.50 -24.46
C ASN A 620 20.75 -7.68 -24.31
N ILE A 621 21.83 -8.06 -25.01
CA ILE A 621 23.11 -7.35 -24.97
C ILE A 621 23.20 -6.31 -26.10
N LEU A 622 22.74 -6.70 -27.30
CA LEU A 622 22.94 -5.92 -28.51
C LEU A 622 21.81 -4.95 -28.82
N ASP A 623 20.58 -5.43 -28.65
CA ASP A 623 19.35 -4.79 -29.10
C ASP A 623 19.42 -4.18 -30.50
N ASP A 624 19.80 -5.03 -31.47
CA ASP A 624 19.92 -4.63 -32.86
C ASP A 624 19.00 -5.48 -33.75
N PRO A 625 17.78 -5.00 -34.04
CA PRO A 625 16.82 -5.72 -34.87
C PRO A 625 17.22 -5.78 -36.36
N ASP A 626 18.25 -5.06 -36.80
CA ASP A 626 18.74 -5.14 -38.19
C ASP A 626 19.74 -6.31 -38.40
N LEU A 627 20.25 -6.90 -37.31
CA LEU A 627 21.18 -8.04 -37.37
C LEU A 627 20.47 -9.39 -37.47
N ALA A 628 21.07 -10.28 -38.27
CA ALA A 628 20.68 -11.69 -38.38
C ALA A 628 19.17 -11.91 -38.57
N GLU A 629 18.52 -11.10 -39.41
CA GLU A 629 17.06 -11.15 -39.65
C GLU A 629 16.22 -10.86 -38.39
N GLY A 630 16.70 -9.97 -37.51
CA GLY A 630 16.00 -9.55 -36.29
C GLY A 630 16.22 -10.46 -35.08
N GLN A 631 17.12 -11.44 -35.17
CA GLN A 631 17.38 -12.39 -34.07
C GLN A 631 18.01 -11.75 -32.84
N TYR A 632 18.68 -10.60 -32.98
CA TYR A 632 19.51 -10.02 -31.94
C TYR A 632 19.03 -8.65 -31.45
N GLY A 633 17.72 -8.40 -31.52
CA GLY A 633 17.13 -7.22 -30.90
C GLY A 633 15.61 -7.27 -30.82
N TYR A 634 15.07 -6.18 -30.30
CA TYR A 634 13.66 -5.90 -30.19
C TYR A 634 13.26 -4.80 -31.18
N THR A 635 12.06 -4.90 -31.73
CA THR A 635 11.52 -3.97 -32.72
C THR A 635 10.53 -2.99 -32.10
N ASP A 636 9.76 -3.44 -31.10
CA ASP A 636 8.74 -2.62 -30.44
C ASP A 636 9.23 -1.97 -29.14
N ILE A 637 10.36 -2.44 -28.56
CA ILE A 637 10.98 -1.89 -27.35
C ILE A 637 12.47 -1.60 -27.58
N ASP A 638 13.05 -0.73 -26.75
CA ASP A 638 14.49 -0.42 -26.69
C ASP A 638 15.02 -0.87 -25.33
N PHE A 639 15.84 -1.92 -25.32
CA PHE A 639 16.40 -2.56 -24.15
C PHE A 639 17.81 -3.09 -24.41
N THR A 640 18.82 -2.47 -23.78
CA THR A 640 20.20 -2.98 -23.79
C THR A 640 20.76 -3.17 -22.38
N ILE A 641 21.38 -4.32 -22.12
CA ILE A 641 22.26 -4.53 -20.96
C ILE A 641 23.58 -3.78 -21.20
N ASP A 642 23.99 -2.91 -20.28
CA ASP A 642 25.32 -2.27 -20.35
C ASP A 642 26.41 -3.24 -19.86
N PRO A 643 27.24 -3.80 -20.76
CA PRO A 643 28.29 -4.75 -20.39
C PRO A 643 29.43 -4.09 -19.59
N SER A 644 29.52 -2.76 -19.56
CA SER A 644 30.56 -2.02 -18.83
C SER A 644 30.46 -2.13 -17.32
N ILE A 645 29.31 -2.60 -16.81
CA ILE A 645 29.05 -2.86 -15.39
C ILE A 645 29.72 -4.17 -14.92
N PHE A 646 30.06 -5.07 -15.83
CA PHE A 646 30.67 -6.36 -15.53
C PHE A 646 32.19 -6.31 -15.65
N VAL A 647 32.83 -5.82 -14.61
CA VAL A 647 34.29 -5.87 -14.47
C VAL A 647 34.64 -6.94 -13.44
N PRO A 648 34.99 -8.19 -13.83
CA PRO A 648 36.03 -8.85 -13.07
C PRO A 648 37.29 -8.09 -13.40
N VAL A 649 37.74 -7.24 -12.48
CA VAL A 649 39.10 -6.72 -12.55
C VAL A 649 39.97 -7.96 -12.74
N PRO A 650 40.93 -8.00 -13.69
CA PRO A 650 41.83 -9.14 -13.84
C PRO A 650 42.43 -9.61 -12.51
N GLN A 651 42.46 -8.76 -11.46
CA GLN A 651 42.88 -9.08 -10.10
C GLN A 651 42.09 -10.18 -9.36
N GLU A 652 40.88 -10.60 -9.76
CA GLU A 652 40.14 -11.72 -9.11
C GLU A 652 40.33 -13.10 -9.80
N ALA A 653 41.41 -13.29 -10.55
CA ALA A 653 41.76 -14.60 -11.10
C ALA A 653 41.91 -15.65 -9.98
N GLY A 654 41.08 -16.70 -10.02
CA GLY A 654 41.07 -17.79 -9.04
C GLY A 654 39.85 -17.90 -8.13
N THR A 655 38.73 -17.22 -8.42
CA THR A 655 37.45 -17.46 -7.75
C THR A 655 36.49 -18.22 -8.67
N ASP A 656 35.99 -19.36 -8.18
CA ASP A 656 34.97 -20.15 -8.87
C ASP A 656 33.68 -19.30 -9.01
N LYS A 657 33.10 -19.27 -10.21
CA LYS A 657 31.83 -18.61 -10.49
C LYS A 657 30.80 -19.66 -10.88
N THR A 658 29.62 -19.58 -10.30
CA THR A 658 28.49 -20.47 -10.61
C THR A 658 27.57 -19.78 -11.61
N ILE A 659 27.11 -20.52 -12.61
CA ILE A 659 26.02 -20.13 -13.51
C ILE A 659 24.85 -21.09 -13.31
N ASP A 660 23.69 -20.57 -12.94
CA ASP A 660 22.48 -21.35 -12.72
C ASP A 660 21.95 -21.96 -14.03
N ALA A 661 21.08 -22.96 -13.91
CA ALA A 661 20.47 -23.64 -15.05
C ALA A 661 19.77 -22.66 -15.99
N TYR A 662 19.95 -22.78 -17.31
CA TYR A 662 19.32 -21.90 -18.31
C TYR A 662 19.42 -20.41 -17.96
N SER A 663 20.59 -20.00 -17.48
CA SER A 663 20.94 -18.61 -17.16
C SER A 663 22.27 -18.23 -17.82
N TYR A 664 22.64 -16.96 -17.74
CA TYR A 664 23.84 -16.46 -18.39
C TYR A 664 24.55 -15.37 -17.60
N LEU A 665 25.83 -15.20 -17.91
CA LEU A 665 26.65 -14.11 -17.41
C LEU A 665 27.26 -13.36 -18.60
N VAL A 666 27.38 -12.06 -18.43
CA VAL A 666 28.04 -11.15 -19.37
C VAL A 666 29.27 -10.59 -18.67
N TYR A 667 30.36 -10.36 -19.40
CA TYR A 667 31.49 -9.58 -18.89
C TYR A 667 32.21 -8.84 -19.99
N LYS A 668 32.86 -7.75 -19.60
CA LYS A 668 33.79 -7.04 -20.46
C LYS A 668 35.18 -7.66 -20.33
N TYR A 669 35.66 -8.27 -21.41
CA TYR A 669 37.05 -8.68 -21.55
C TYR A 669 37.89 -7.45 -21.91
N GLU A 670 38.92 -7.18 -21.11
CA GLU A 670 39.90 -6.12 -21.36
C GLU A 670 41.29 -6.77 -21.51
N PRO A 671 41.96 -6.62 -22.67
CA PRO A 671 43.30 -7.16 -22.88
C PRO A 671 44.32 -6.47 -21.96
N LEU A 672 45.37 -7.20 -21.56
CA LEU A 672 46.41 -6.64 -20.70
C LEU A 672 47.25 -5.62 -21.49
N SER A 673 47.47 -4.43 -20.90
CA SER A 673 48.10 -3.29 -21.57
C SER A 673 49.63 -3.36 -21.70
N ASP A 674 50.30 -4.35 -21.08
CA ASP A 674 51.74 -4.26 -20.76
C ASP A 674 52.58 -5.48 -21.22
N THR A 675 52.14 -6.25 -22.22
CA THR A 675 52.89 -7.41 -22.72
C THR A 675 53.13 -7.38 -24.23
N THR A 676 54.34 -7.73 -24.64
CA THR A 676 54.75 -7.96 -26.05
C THR A 676 54.22 -9.28 -26.62
N ASN A 677 53.18 -9.87 -26.02
CA ASN A 677 52.66 -11.20 -26.31
C ASN A 677 51.19 -11.12 -26.74
N ASN A 678 50.73 -12.08 -27.54
CA ASN A 678 49.31 -12.27 -27.87
C ASN A 678 48.50 -12.39 -26.56
N ASN A 679 47.46 -11.57 -26.41
CA ASN A 679 46.49 -11.68 -25.32
C ASN A 679 45.52 -12.82 -25.63
N PHE A 680 45.11 -13.57 -24.60
CA PHE A 680 44.16 -14.67 -24.75
C PHE A 680 43.00 -14.50 -23.77
N PHE A 681 41.81 -14.83 -24.24
CA PHE A 681 40.67 -15.16 -23.41
C PHE A 681 40.73 -16.66 -23.05
N VAL A 682 40.65 -16.98 -21.76
CA VAL A 682 40.67 -18.35 -21.25
C VAL A 682 39.47 -18.63 -20.36
N PHE A 683 38.76 -19.72 -20.67
CA PHE A 683 37.63 -20.23 -19.91
C PHE A 683 37.85 -21.70 -19.56
N ASN A 684 37.56 -22.06 -18.30
CA ASN A 684 37.57 -23.44 -17.83
C ASN A 684 36.25 -23.78 -17.12
N GLY A 685 35.40 -24.59 -17.73
CA GLY A 685 34.21 -25.16 -17.09
C GLY A 685 34.56 -26.35 -16.19
N LEU A 686 33.99 -26.42 -14.99
CA LEU A 686 34.34 -27.36 -13.90
C LEU A 686 33.26 -28.43 -13.60
N ASP A 687 32.30 -28.69 -14.47
CA ASP A 687 31.17 -29.59 -14.17
C ASP A 687 31.58 -30.96 -13.56
N SER A 688 30.99 -31.28 -12.40
CA SER A 688 31.08 -32.58 -11.72
C SER A 688 30.37 -33.67 -12.54
N HIS A 689 31.12 -34.61 -13.09
CA HIS A 689 30.61 -35.72 -13.90
C HIS A 689 30.13 -36.90 -13.05
N ILE A 690 28.82 -37.20 -13.06
CA ILE A 690 28.33 -38.59 -13.08
C ILE A 690 27.33 -38.72 -14.23
N ILE A 691 27.73 -39.47 -15.25
CA ILE A 691 26.90 -39.88 -16.39
C ILE A 691 25.95 -40.99 -15.93
N VAL A 692 24.64 -40.81 -16.11
CA VAL A 692 23.65 -41.91 -16.07
C VAL A 692 22.94 -41.93 -17.42
N ASP A 693 22.91 -43.09 -18.07
CA ASP A 693 22.16 -43.36 -19.32
C ASP A 693 22.55 -42.60 -20.60
N GLY A 694 23.85 -42.32 -20.78
CA GLY A 694 24.45 -42.43 -22.12
C GLY A 694 24.10 -41.37 -23.18
N ALA A 695 23.70 -40.16 -22.80
CA ALA A 695 23.68 -39.01 -23.71
C ALA A 695 24.50 -37.84 -23.14
N ASP A 696 25.73 -37.66 -23.63
CA ASP A 696 26.51 -36.43 -23.49
C ASP A 696 27.37 -36.29 -24.75
N THR A 697 27.21 -35.20 -25.53
CA THR A 697 28.12 -34.93 -26.67
C THR A 697 28.42 -33.45 -26.97
N LEU A 698 27.99 -32.48 -26.16
CA LEU A 698 28.45 -31.09 -26.29
C LEU A 698 28.60 -30.43 -24.92
N SER A 699 29.56 -29.50 -24.83
CA SER A 699 29.82 -28.72 -23.62
C SER A 699 28.53 -28.20 -22.99
N GLY A 700 28.44 -28.27 -21.65
CA GLY A 700 27.34 -27.69 -20.87
C GLY A 700 27.20 -26.18 -21.05
N PHE A 701 28.23 -25.52 -21.59
CA PHE A 701 28.25 -24.09 -21.85
C PHE A 701 28.09 -23.75 -23.33
N ALA A 702 27.53 -22.57 -23.61
CA ALA A 702 27.75 -21.86 -24.85
C ALA A 702 28.49 -20.55 -24.54
N LEU A 703 29.45 -20.19 -25.41
CA LEU A 703 30.28 -19.02 -25.23
C LEU A 703 30.29 -18.19 -26.50
N TYR A 704 30.13 -16.88 -26.35
CA TYR A 704 30.17 -15.93 -27.45
C TYR A 704 31.06 -14.75 -27.11
N MET A 705 31.91 -14.37 -28.06
CA MET A 705 32.61 -13.09 -28.07
C MET A 705 31.86 -12.13 -28.99
N ILE A 706 31.47 -10.98 -28.45
CA ILE A 706 30.71 -9.95 -29.13
C ILE A 706 31.61 -8.71 -29.24
N ASP A 707 31.93 -8.37 -30.48
CA ASP A 707 32.80 -7.26 -30.86
C ASP A 707 31.97 -6.17 -31.53
N ILE A 708 31.97 -4.98 -30.95
CA ILE A 708 31.29 -3.81 -31.51
C ILE A 708 32.37 -2.85 -32.03
N ASP A 709 32.45 -2.68 -33.34
CA ASP A 709 33.37 -1.73 -33.96
C ASP A 709 32.92 -0.30 -33.64
N THR A 710 33.69 0.38 -32.79
CA THR A 710 33.38 1.75 -32.36
C THR A 710 33.48 2.81 -33.47
N VAL A 711 34.05 2.48 -34.64
CA VAL A 711 34.24 3.42 -35.76
C VAL A 711 33.14 3.26 -36.81
N ASP A 712 32.87 2.02 -37.23
CA ASP A 712 31.92 1.71 -38.30
C ASP A 712 30.55 1.22 -37.78
N GLY A 713 30.45 0.94 -36.48
CA GLY A 713 29.22 0.42 -35.84
C GLY A 713 28.95 -1.06 -36.13
N ASN A 714 29.85 -1.76 -36.82
CA ASN A 714 29.65 -3.16 -37.18
C ASN A 714 29.80 -4.08 -35.96
N THR A 715 28.79 -4.91 -35.72
CA THR A 715 28.81 -5.94 -34.68
C THR A 715 29.22 -7.29 -35.24
N THR A 716 30.21 -7.94 -34.62
CA THR A 716 30.64 -9.31 -34.95
C THR A 716 30.39 -10.23 -33.75
N ILE A 717 29.64 -11.30 -33.96
CA ILE A 717 29.34 -12.32 -32.95
C ILE A 717 30.13 -13.58 -33.29
N THR A 718 31.05 -13.97 -32.42
CA THR A 718 31.92 -15.14 -32.60
C THR A 718 31.59 -16.20 -31.57
N SER A 719 31.03 -17.34 -32.00
CA SER A 719 30.86 -18.49 -31.13
C SER A 719 32.21 -19.15 -30.82
N LEU A 720 32.48 -19.40 -29.53
CA LEU A 720 33.69 -20.07 -29.06
C LEU A 720 33.36 -21.52 -28.70
N THR A 721 33.91 -22.47 -29.46
CA THR A 721 33.69 -23.90 -29.23
C THR A 721 34.62 -24.43 -28.13
N PRO A 722 34.09 -24.95 -27.01
CA PRO A 722 34.91 -25.58 -25.98
C PRO A 722 35.54 -26.89 -26.47
N ASP A 723 36.73 -27.20 -25.97
CA ASP A 723 37.35 -28.50 -26.16
C ASP A 723 36.61 -29.61 -25.38
N ASN A 724 37.12 -30.84 -25.48
CA ASN A 724 36.55 -32.01 -24.79
C ASN A 724 36.67 -31.96 -23.26
N LEU A 725 37.33 -30.94 -22.70
CA LEU A 725 37.48 -30.69 -21.27
C LEU A 725 36.70 -29.43 -20.83
N ASN A 726 35.79 -28.93 -21.67
CA ASN A 726 35.04 -27.68 -21.47
C ASN A 726 35.93 -26.44 -21.33
N ARG A 727 37.01 -26.37 -22.12
CA ARG A 727 37.95 -25.24 -22.08
C ARG A 727 37.95 -24.48 -23.38
N VAL A 728 38.14 -23.18 -23.29
CA VAL A 728 38.32 -22.29 -24.45
C VAL A 728 39.59 -21.50 -24.24
N LYS A 729 40.41 -21.40 -25.29
CA LYS A 729 41.51 -20.44 -25.41
C LYS A 729 41.39 -19.74 -26.76
N ALA A 730 41.05 -18.45 -26.74
CA ALA A 730 40.89 -17.63 -27.93
C ALA A 730 41.85 -16.44 -27.89
N GLU A 731 42.60 -16.20 -28.96
CA GLU A 731 43.46 -15.00 -29.05
C GLU A 731 42.59 -13.76 -29.15
N LYS A 732 42.81 -12.78 -28.28
CA LYS A 732 42.04 -11.55 -28.25
C LYS A 732 42.83 -10.35 -27.75
N ASN A 733 43.13 -9.43 -28.66
CA ASN A 733 43.97 -8.26 -28.39
C ASN A 733 43.19 -6.95 -28.25
N GLU A 734 41.88 -6.97 -28.46
CA GLU A 734 40.97 -5.82 -28.35
C GLU A 734 39.91 -6.11 -27.28
N PRO A 735 39.33 -5.08 -26.63
CA PRO A 735 38.22 -5.26 -25.70
C PRO A 735 37.00 -5.90 -26.37
N SER A 736 36.27 -6.73 -25.61
CA SER A 736 35.04 -7.39 -26.08
C SER A 736 34.04 -7.60 -24.97
N THR A 737 32.78 -7.75 -25.36
CA THR A 737 31.79 -8.36 -24.48
C THR A 737 31.85 -9.87 -24.66
N VAL A 738 31.86 -10.61 -23.56
CA VAL A 738 31.81 -12.08 -23.58
C VAL A 738 30.58 -12.55 -22.84
N LEU A 739 29.84 -13.42 -23.49
CA LEU A 739 28.62 -14.04 -22.97
C LEU A 739 28.91 -15.52 -22.70
N ILE A 740 28.67 -15.96 -21.47
CA ILE A 740 28.72 -17.36 -21.07
C ILE A 740 27.33 -17.80 -20.66
N LEU A 741 26.82 -18.83 -21.32
CA LEU A 741 25.51 -19.40 -21.06
C LEU A 741 25.63 -20.82 -20.51
N ASN A 742 24.81 -21.16 -19.52
CA ASN A 742 24.63 -22.54 -19.08
C ASN A 742 23.43 -23.17 -19.79
N LYS A 743 23.67 -24.16 -20.65
CA LYS A 743 22.63 -24.88 -21.41
C LYS A 743 22.04 -26.06 -20.64
N LYS A 744 22.53 -26.34 -19.44
CA LYS A 744 22.06 -27.47 -18.63
C LYS A 744 20.90 -27.04 -17.74
N ASN A 745 20.12 -28.03 -17.34
CA ASN A 745 19.08 -27.89 -16.32
C ASN A 745 19.65 -27.97 -14.87
N THR A 746 20.97 -27.88 -14.71
CA THR A 746 21.69 -27.86 -13.43
C THR A 746 22.61 -26.66 -13.40
N TYR A 747 22.98 -26.17 -12.21
CA TYR A 747 24.04 -25.17 -12.10
C TYR A 747 25.38 -25.74 -12.60
N SER A 748 26.23 -24.87 -13.11
CA SER A 748 27.57 -25.19 -13.61
C SER A 748 28.58 -24.20 -13.07
N ILE A 749 29.83 -24.65 -12.89
CA ILE A 749 30.92 -23.82 -12.33
C ILE A 749 31.93 -23.54 -13.42
N TYR A 750 32.51 -22.34 -13.43
CA TYR A 750 33.65 -22.01 -14.27
C TYR A 750 34.68 -21.13 -13.55
N VAL A 751 35.89 -21.12 -14.10
CA VAL A 751 36.99 -20.26 -13.68
C VAL A 751 37.60 -19.58 -14.90
N THR A 752 37.76 -18.27 -14.83
CA THR A 752 38.60 -17.50 -15.75
C THR A 752 40.02 -17.43 -15.18
N SER A 753 41.02 -17.90 -15.93
CA SER A 753 42.42 -17.85 -15.50
C SER A 753 43.11 -16.59 -16.03
N LYS A 754 44.07 -16.05 -15.28
CA LYS A 754 45.05 -15.08 -15.78
C LYS A 754 46.04 -15.72 -16.75
N ASP A 755 46.21 -17.04 -16.63
CA ASP A 755 47.35 -17.72 -17.21
C ASP A 755 47.14 -18.01 -18.70
N VAL A 756 48.20 -17.76 -19.45
CA VAL A 756 48.25 -17.73 -20.91
C VAL A 756 48.34 -19.15 -21.49
N GLU A 757 48.48 -20.19 -20.67
CA GLU A 757 48.64 -21.58 -21.12
C GLU A 757 47.78 -22.56 -20.31
N PRO A 758 47.15 -23.55 -20.95
CA PRO A 758 46.47 -24.65 -20.25
C PRO A 758 47.49 -25.46 -19.41
N PRO A 759 47.08 -26.06 -18.28
CA PRO A 759 48.02 -26.75 -17.38
C PRO A 759 48.79 -27.84 -18.12
N MET A 760 50.12 -27.68 -18.23
CA MET A 760 51.00 -28.70 -18.80
C MET A 760 51.20 -29.84 -17.80
N LEU A 761 50.82 -31.05 -18.20
CA LEU A 761 51.11 -32.28 -17.50
C LEU A 761 52.63 -32.51 -17.51
N THR A 762 53.30 -32.29 -16.38
CA THR A 762 54.76 -32.39 -16.27
C THR A 762 55.23 -33.82 -15.97
N GLY A 763 54.32 -34.68 -15.49
CA GLY A 763 54.66 -36.07 -15.20
C GLY A 763 53.48 -36.90 -14.75
N PHE A 764 53.52 -38.19 -15.11
CA PHE A 764 52.57 -39.21 -14.71
C PHE A 764 53.33 -40.33 -14.00
N TYR A 765 52.95 -40.64 -12.76
CA TYR A 765 53.64 -41.62 -11.93
C TYR A 765 52.64 -42.62 -11.35
N THR A 766 52.90 -43.90 -11.55
CA THR A 766 52.20 -44.98 -10.84
C THR A 766 53.11 -45.51 -9.76
N LEU A 767 52.70 -45.37 -8.49
CA LEU A 767 53.42 -45.91 -7.34
C LEU A 767 52.57 -47.01 -6.72
N GLN A 768 53.20 -48.13 -6.35
CA GLN A 768 52.51 -49.17 -5.58
C GLN A 768 52.12 -48.58 -4.23
N ASN A 769 50.84 -48.63 -3.87
CA ASN A 769 50.37 -48.16 -2.57
C ASN A 769 51.09 -48.99 -1.49
N PRO A 770 51.89 -48.37 -0.60
CA PRO A 770 52.76 -49.10 0.32
C PRO A 770 52.00 -49.84 1.43
N LEU A 771 50.70 -49.60 1.57
CA LEU A 771 49.82 -50.26 2.54
C LEU A 771 48.90 -51.31 1.90
N LEU A 772 48.65 -51.22 0.58
CA LEU A 772 47.74 -52.09 -0.15
C LEU A 772 48.43 -52.67 -1.39
N ASN A 773 48.97 -53.87 -1.26
CA ASN A 773 49.79 -54.54 -2.28
C ASN A 773 49.04 -54.91 -3.58
N THR A 774 47.72 -54.67 -3.63
CA THR A 774 46.87 -54.89 -4.81
C THR A 774 46.38 -53.60 -5.46
N CYS A 775 46.76 -52.43 -4.94
CA CYS A 775 46.40 -51.11 -5.50
C CYS A 775 47.65 -50.31 -5.86
N ALA A 776 47.60 -49.63 -7.01
CA ALA A 776 48.59 -48.64 -7.40
C ALA A 776 47.94 -47.26 -7.28
N ASP A 777 48.62 -46.34 -6.60
CA ASP A 777 48.24 -44.94 -6.54
C ASP A 777 48.81 -44.24 -7.77
N VAL A 778 47.96 -43.48 -8.46
CA VAL A 778 48.34 -42.68 -9.61
C VAL A 778 48.56 -41.25 -9.15
N TYR A 779 49.75 -40.72 -9.42
CA TYR A 779 50.12 -39.33 -9.14
C TYR A 779 50.35 -38.59 -10.45
N ILE A 780 49.62 -37.49 -10.61
CA ILE A 780 49.80 -36.57 -11.73
C ILE A 780 50.46 -35.31 -11.18
N THR A 781 51.50 -34.84 -11.87
CA THR A 781 52.15 -33.56 -11.58
C THR A 781 51.94 -32.63 -12.77
N ALA A 782 51.62 -31.38 -12.52
CA ALA A 782 51.64 -30.31 -13.51
C ALA A 782 52.35 -29.08 -12.95
N GLY A 783 52.72 -28.18 -13.86
CA GLY A 783 53.34 -26.90 -13.54
C GLY A 783 52.45 -25.96 -12.71
N GLU A 784 51.14 -26.21 -12.67
CA GLU A 784 50.14 -25.46 -11.90
C GLU A 784 49.09 -26.39 -11.30
N LYS A 785 48.21 -25.84 -10.45
CA LYS A 785 47.14 -26.57 -9.75
C LYS A 785 46.23 -27.27 -10.77
N ILE A 786 46.37 -28.58 -10.90
CA ILE A 786 45.40 -29.39 -11.64
C ILE A 786 44.20 -29.56 -10.73
N PHE A 787 43.03 -29.09 -11.16
CA PHE A 787 41.78 -29.39 -10.50
C PHE A 787 41.31 -30.76 -11.01
N TYR A 788 41.51 -31.78 -10.17
CA TYR A 788 40.85 -33.08 -10.28
C TYR A 788 40.10 -33.31 -8.97
N ASP A 789 38.91 -33.89 -9.08
CA ASP A 789 38.15 -34.46 -7.96
C ASP A 789 38.84 -35.72 -7.40
#